data_AF-A0A7R9Z2T1-F1
#
_entry.id   AF-A0A7R9Z2T1-F1
#
_cell.length_a   1.000
_cell.length_b   1.000
_cell.length_c   1.000
_cell.angle_alpha   90.00
_cell.angle_beta   90.00
_cell.angle_gamma   90.00
#
_symmetry.space_group_name_H-M   'P 1'
#
loop_
_entity.id
_entity.type
_entity.pdbx_description
1 polymer ?
#
loop_
_entity_poly.entity_id
_entity_poly.type
_entity_poly.pdbx_seq_one_letter_code
_entity_poly.pdbx_strand_id
1 'polypeptide(L)'
;MSNPDSEAAVDTDKGVSARQWQRGKHGGRRRGGVVSTVKVARSRLKKSILKVSHSPRGPHDAGDFGLAPTDRLSAGAFGKRVTFSARNGPARMGGIHRQNGARPGIHGFCGDKSIRVDRKDESIEDLGGTLLQSKSFDALVKKERWVEWASSFRRSDPRYQILRFFNDVAQEGADNIETDGINPELRSPLLKAFSRASVFTVWRPTSDDAIRKMMTGEGTGKGLDVKGKSAKCGMLSGFVPFLQIHEERHKHMIRTLPREGKIRVYFGAASTRDEAAQTLGIVAKDMIQAVSRAKSALANPKAGRQIQKEAMEKLSWDMEDPNVTKINDYEESNCYGFEISERLFWEAYVIEQDISRDPSSKFDTGRPSEPSYQDMNFTAIRKYHINEKDTKEHSGPRAVLWQHPEADHPMCPRTLLMAYEENGRVVPVVSDFDCFIMGSRGVRYEKPLPPDQLSLMKWCISQTKIILDNPKNVPWTKRWLDILKENAVKGVHPVVPKCGFADPKSYCIIEHAIRRLEESGAVRHGAECFNYYFPQEIDDEFLVISDTLGPPGTVPWKKVGVSELQNLLCQKIEEGFSFPLNPKWILCDPGWRKVYDALLSSALPNVQTSVACWYPPDSGIREQIEDVLQQHPGGFPTSGIKPPSHYEGTSAMDLAELDLKHFMTVQRARRKLRGLIYWLKTYDESRQNNARWSYQLRMESGEEIEMGLDIAQV
;
A
#
# COMPACT_ATOMS: atom_id res chain seq x y z
N MET A 1 61.99 4.04 -16.04
CA MET A 1 62.98 5.05 -16.46
C MET A 1 62.41 5.79 -17.66
N SER A 2 62.40 7.13 -17.57
CA SER A 2 62.34 8.14 -18.64
C SER A 2 61.18 8.15 -19.66
N ASN A 3 60.24 9.07 -19.39
CA ASN A 3 59.65 10.06 -20.33
C ASN A 3 60.77 11.01 -20.87
N PRO A 4 60.54 12.04 -21.75
CA PRO A 4 59.36 12.50 -22.49
C PRO A 4 59.69 13.01 -23.94
N ASP A 5 58.71 13.61 -24.63
CA ASP A 5 58.74 14.80 -25.53
C ASP A 5 57.44 14.78 -26.38
N SER A 6 56.70 15.86 -26.69
CA SER A 6 57.02 17.29 -26.78
C SER A 6 55.77 18.18 -26.67
N GLU A 7 56.02 19.43 -26.30
CA GLU A 7 55.13 20.59 -26.22
C GLU A 7 54.74 21.17 -27.60
N ALA A 8 53.60 21.89 -27.68
CA ALA A 8 53.54 23.23 -28.27
C ALA A 8 52.20 23.92 -27.95
N ALA A 9 52.31 25.22 -27.67
CA ALA A 9 51.34 26.09 -27.03
C ALA A 9 50.53 26.96 -28.01
N VAL A 10 49.32 27.33 -27.55
CA VAL A 10 48.66 28.66 -27.57
C VAL A 10 48.73 29.49 -28.85
N ASP A 11 47.55 29.76 -29.44
CA ASP A 11 47.22 31.12 -29.87
C ASP A 11 45.73 31.42 -29.65
N THR A 12 45.45 32.62 -29.15
CA THR A 12 44.13 33.14 -28.82
C THR A 12 43.79 34.26 -29.79
N ASP A 13 42.66 34.19 -30.49
CA ASP A 13 42.05 35.43 -30.99
C ASP A 13 40.52 35.39 -31.06
N LYS A 14 39.97 36.58 -30.79
CA LYS A 14 38.56 36.94 -30.66
C LYS A 14 37.92 37.14 -32.03
N GLY A 15 36.63 36.85 -32.17
CA GLY A 15 35.89 37.20 -33.39
C GLY A 15 34.38 37.05 -33.27
N VAL A 16 33.71 38.13 -32.87
CA VAL A 16 32.26 38.34 -32.98
C VAL A 16 31.85 38.40 -34.45
N SER A 17 30.79 37.69 -34.88
CA SER A 17 30.00 38.11 -36.03
C SER A 17 28.60 37.50 -36.05
N ALA A 18 27.62 38.40 -36.10
CA ALA A 18 26.20 38.16 -36.26
C ALA A 18 25.87 37.69 -37.69
N ARG A 19 24.83 36.86 -37.84
CA ARG A 19 24.13 36.67 -39.12
C ARG A 19 22.67 37.03 -39.00
N GLN A 20 22.34 38.17 -39.62
CA GLN A 20 21.02 38.53 -40.12
C GLN A 20 20.53 37.50 -41.14
N TRP A 21 19.24 37.19 -41.13
CA TRP A 21 18.51 36.78 -42.32
C TRP A 21 17.29 37.69 -42.50
N GLN A 22 17.23 38.31 -43.66
CA GLN A 22 16.26 39.32 -44.07
C GLN A 22 14.98 38.70 -44.65
N ARG A 23 13.94 39.52 -44.55
CA ARG A 23 12.57 39.41 -45.08
C ARG A 23 12.52 39.22 -46.60
N GLY A 24 11.59 38.35 -47.04
CA GLY A 24 10.98 38.41 -48.37
C GLY A 24 9.46 38.66 -48.24
N LYS A 25 8.99 39.77 -48.83
CA LYS A 25 7.57 40.12 -49.03
C LYS A 25 7.11 39.64 -50.41
N HIS A 26 5.89 39.11 -50.49
CA HIS A 26 4.84 39.26 -51.53
C HIS A 26 3.76 38.22 -51.17
N GLY A 27 2.46 38.47 -51.10
CA GLY A 27 1.59 39.46 -51.72
C GLY A 27 0.42 38.69 -52.33
N GLY A 28 -0.75 38.65 -51.68
CA GLY A 28 -1.90 37.90 -52.20
C GLY A 28 -3.17 38.04 -51.36
N ARG A 29 -3.98 39.05 -51.69
CA ARG A 29 -5.32 39.33 -51.14
C ARG A 29 -6.29 38.16 -51.35
N ARG A 30 -7.16 37.88 -50.37
CA ARG A 30 -8.62 37.79 -50.58
C ARG A 30 -9.39 37.98 -49.27
N ARG A 31 -10.51 38.70 -49.41
CA ARG A 31 -11.42 39.22 -48.38
C ARG A 31 -12.31 38.12 -47.79
N GLY A 32 -12.78 38.32 -46.56
CA GLY A 32 -14.09 37.81 -46.13
C GLY A 32 -14.26 37.68 -44.61
N GLY A 33 -15.17 38.47 -44.03
CA GLY A 33 -15.96 38.06 -42.87
C GLY A 33 -15.46 38.50 -41.48
N VAL A 34 -15.85 39.70 -41.07
CA VAL A 34 -15.85 40.14 -39.67
C VAL A 34 -17.14 39.64 -39.00
N VAL A 35 -17.02 38.87 -37.91
CA VAL A 35 -18.05 38.83 -36.86
C VAL A 35 -17.34 38.83 -35.51
N SER A 36 -17.62 39.88 -34.74
CA SER A 36 -17.13 40.19 -33.41
C SER A 36 -17.73 39.29 -32.34
N THR A 37 -16.92 38.61 -31.54
CA THR A 37 -17.35 37.95 -30.30
C THR A 37 -17.11 38.86 -29.10
N VAL A 38 -18.22 39.37 -28.56
CA VAL A 38 -18.29 40.14 -27.31
C VAL A 38 -18.00 39.21 -26.13
N LYS A 39 -17.06 39.62 -25.26
CA LYS A 39 -16.82 39.04 -23.94
C LYS A 39 -18.00 39.36 -23.03
N VAL A 40 -18.66 38.34 -22.47
CA VAL A 40 -19.63 38.51 -21.39
C VAL A 40 -19.09 37.89 -20.10
N ALA A 41 -18.89 38.77 -19.12
CA ALA A 41 -18.60 38.44 -17.73
C ALA A 41 -19.81 37.74 -17.07
N ARG A 42 -19.57 36.65 -16.33
CA ARG A 42 -20.58 35.99 -15.50
C ARG A 42 -20.61 36.63 -14.11
N SER A 43 -21.65 37.41 -13.83
CA SER A 43 -22.08 37.76 -12.49
C SER A 43 -23.02 36.67 -11.94
N ARG A 44 -22.83 36.36 -10.66
CA ARG A 44 -23.68 35.49 -9.85
C ARG A 44 -25.00 36.20 -9.57
N LEU A 45 -26.13 35.56 -9.80
CA LEU A 45 -27.39 35.91 -9.15
C LEU A 45 -28.15 34.67 -8.70
N LYS A 46 -28.68 34.79 -7.48
CA LYS A 46 -29.51 33.85 -6.73
C LYS A 46 -30.73 33.38 -7.55
N LYS A 47 -31.08 32.10 -7.45
CA LYS A 47 -32.44 31.62 -7.71
C LYS A 47 -32.96 30.87 -6.50
N SER A 48 -33.93 31.51 -5.87
CA SER A 48 -35.03 30.97 -5.09
C SER A 48 -35.76 29.87 -5.87
N ILE A 49 -36.07 28.76 -5.22
CA ILE A 49 -36.99 27.73 -5.71
C ILE A 49 -38.20 27.70 -4.81
N LEU A 50 -39.37 27.67 -5.47
CA LEU A 50 -40.71 27.66 -4.93
C LEU A 50 -40.96 26.46 -4.00
N LYS A 51 -41.64 26.75 -2.89
CA LYS A 51 -42.44 25.78 -2.13
C LYS A 51 -43.64 25.35 -2.98
N VAL A 52 -43.78 24.04 -3.22
CA VAL A 52 -45.06 23.43 -3.61
C VAL A 52 -45.63 22.76 -2.36
N SER A 53 -46.75 23.30 -1.90
CA SER A 53 -47.58 22.76 -0.83
C SER A 53 -48.50 21.66 -1.37
N HIS A 54 -48.51 20.49 -0.74
CA HIS A 54 -49.64 19.57 -0.77
C HIS A 54 -50.05 19.25 0.67
N SER A 55 -51.31 19.55 0.99
CA SER A 55 -51.98 19.20 2.25
C SER A 55 -52.29 17.70 2.29
N PRO A 56 -52.24 17.05 3.46
CA PRO A 56 -53.03 15.86 3.71
C PRO A 56 -54.36 16.24 4.39
N ARG A 57 -55.47 15.76 3.82
CA ARG A 57 -56.77 15.69 4.49
C ARG A 57 -56.73 14.60 5.57
N GLY A 58 -57.51 14.84 6.62
CA GLY A 58 -57.49 14.13 7.90
C GLY A 58 -58.11 12.73 7.95
N PRO A 59 -58.34 12.23 9.17
CA PRO A 59 -58.48 10.82 9.51
C PRO A 59 -59.95 10.36 9.58
N HIS A 60 -60.19 9.06 9.40
CA HIS A 60 -61.36 8.37 9.92
C HIS A 60 -61.04 6.93 10.31
N ASP A 61 -61.83 6.48 11.29
CA ASP A 61 -61.67 5.38 12.22
C ASP A 61 -61.80 3.94 11.69
N ALA A 62 -61.31 3.04 12.54
CA ALA A 62 -61.84 1.73 12.94
C ALA A 62 -62.03 0.61 11.89
N GLY A 63 -61.46 -0.55 12.21
CA GLY A 63 -61.74 -1.81 11.52
C GLY A 63 -60.86 -2.96 12.01
N ASP A 64 -61.20 -3.45 13.19
CA ASP A 64 -60.77 -4.73 13.76
C ASP A 64 -61.15 -5.89 12.81
N PHE A 65 -60.23 -6.81 12.50
CA PHE A 65 -60.51 -8.22 12.16
C PHE A 65 -59.20 -8.99 12.07
N GLY A 66 -58.98 -9.89 13.03
CA GLY A 66 -57.90 -10.86 13.00
C GLY A 66 -58.09 -11.92 11.92
N LEU A 67 -56.98 -12.51 11.49
CA LEU A 67 -56.82 -13.90 11.05
C LEU A 67 -55.31 -14.16 10.85
N ALA A 68 -54.77 -15.12 11.60
CA ALA A 68 -53.53 -15.83 11.29
C ALA A 68 -53.92 -17.26 10.83
N PRO A 69 -53.00 -18.15 10.41
CA PRO A 69 -51.66 -17.98 9.82
C PRO A 69 -51.50 -18.83 8.52
N THR A 70 -50.43 -18.61 7.74
CA THR A 70 -49.87 -19.71 6.93
C THR A 70 -48.34 -19.64 6.87
N ASP A 71 -47.76 -20.80 7.09
CA ASP A 71 -46.36 -21.16 7.17
C ASP A 71 -45.50 -20.76 5.96
N ARG A 72 -44.26 -20.33 6.23
CA ARG A 72 -43.13 -20.60 5.33
C ARG A 72 -41.90 -21.04 6.14
N LEU A 73 -41.54 -22.28 5.84
CA LEU A 73 -40.36 -23.02 6.25
C LEU A 73 -39.06 -22.26 5.96
N SER A 74 -38.27 -21.99 7.00
CA SER A 74 -36.85 -21.64 6.88
C SER A 74 -36.01 -22.91 7.10
N ALA A 75 -35.27 -23.29 6.06
CA ALA A 75 -34.33 -24.40 6.08
C ALA A 75 -33.19 -24.15 7.09
N GLY A 76 -32.89 -25.18 7.89
CA GLY A 76 -31.89 -25.15 8.93
C GLY A 76 -30.45 -25.19 8.39
N ALA A 77 -29.60 -24.33 8.95
CA ALA A 77 -28.15 -24.43 8.85
C ALA A 77 -27.62 -25.14 10.11
N PHE A 78 -27.29 -26.43 9.97
CA PHE A 78 -26.51 -27.17 10.96
C PHE A 78 -25.03 -26.83 10.80
N GLY A 79 -24.55 -25.87 11.60
CA GLY A 79 -23.12 -25.59 11.76
C GLY A 79 -22.66 -25.94 13.17
N LYS A 80 -22.40 -27.22 13.45
CA LYS A 80 -21.74 -27.63 14.70
C LYS A 80 -20.26 -27.22 14.65
N ARG A 81 -19.92 -26.12 15.33
CA ARG A 81 -18.54 -25.71 15.58
C ARG A 81 -17.98 -26.53 16.74
N VAL A 82 -16.96 -27.36 16.49
CA VAL A 82 -16.19 -28.04 17.53
C VAL A 82 -15.19 -27.03 18.10
N THR A 83 -15.45 -26.51 19.30
CA THR A 83 -14.50 -25.70 20.07
C THR A 83 -13.52 -26.63 20.79
N PHE A 84 -12.25 -26.62 20.41
CA PHE A 84 -11.17 -27.25 21.20
C PHE A 84 -10.75 -26.31 22.33
N SER A 85 -11.15 -26.63 23.56
CA SER A 85 -10.61 -26.02 24.78
C SER A 85 -9.34 -26.78 25.19
N ALA A 86 -8.17 -26.21 24.91
CA ALA A 86 -6.91 -26.69 25.46
C ALA A 86 -6.71 -26.08 26.86
N ARG A 87 -7.15 -26.80 27.90
CA ARG A 87 -6.64 -26.59 29.26
C ARG A 87 -5.32 -27.33 29.41
N ASN A 88 -4.22 -26.60 29.55
CA ASN A 88 -3.01 -27.10 30.20
C ASN A 88 -2.35 -25.92 30.93
N GLY A 89 -2.43 -25.96 32.27
CA GLY A 89 -1.67 -25.05 33.14
C GLY A 89 -0.21 -25.50 33.26
N PRO A 90 0.74 -24.59 33.51
CA PRO A 90 2.14 -24.95 33.62
C PRO A 90 2.48 -25.46 35.02
N ALA A 91 3.04 -26.67 35.09
CA ALA A 91 3.69 -27.19 36.28
C ALA A 91 5.12 -26.61 36.39
N ARG A 92 5.44 -26.13 37.60
CA ARG A 92 6.74 -25.65 38.05
C ARG A 92 7.82 -26.74 37.96
N MET A 93 9.00 -26.39 37.43
CA MET A 93 10.32 -26.97 37.72
C MET A 93 11.29 -25.78 37.68
N GLY A 94 12.00 -25.40 38.73
CA GLY A 94 12.88 -26.23 39.55
C GLY A 94 14.31 -26.05 39.01
N GLY A 95 14.99 -24.98 39.42
CA GLY A 95 16.32 -24.63 38.93
C GLY A 95 17.42 -25.51 39.50
N ILE A 96 18.45 -25.81 38.68
CA ILE A 96 19.75 -26.30 39.13
C ILE A 96 20.85 -25.66 38.26
N HIS A 97 21.76 -24.98 38.94
CA HIS A 97 23.08 -24.52 38.48
C HIS A 97 23.96 -25.69 38.01
N ARG A 98 24.73 -25.52 36.93
CA ARG A 98 26.17 -25.85 36.95
C ARG A 98 26.96 -25.27 35.77
N GLN A 99 28.18 -24.90 36.13
CA GLN A 99 29.26 -24.28 35.36
C GLN A 99 29.99 -25.27 34.42
N ASN A 100 30.62 -24.67 33.41
CA ASN A 100 31.94 -24.96 32.81
C ASN A 100 32.31 -26.39 32.40
N GLY A 101 32.86 -26.52 31.18
CA GLY A 101 33.75 -27.63 30.86
C GLY A 101 34.02 -27.81 29.37
N ALA A 102 35.25 -27.53 28.97
CA ALA A 102 35.78 -27.59 27.62
C ALA A 102 35.71 -28.98 26.95
N ARG A 103 35.63 -28.98 25.61
CA ARG A 103 35.99 -30.12 24.74
C ARG A 103 37.50 -30.16 24.57
N PRO A 104 38.09 -31.35 24.42
CA PRO A 104 38.52 -31.71 23.07
C PRO A 104 38.38 -33.20 22.71
N GLY A 105 38.16 -33.44 21.42
CA GLY A 105 39.06 -34.27 20.62
C GLY A 105 38.94 -35.80 20.62
N ILE A 106 38.49 -36.30 19.45
CA ILE A 106 39.18 -37.31 18.62
C ILE A 106 38.98 -38.83 18.91
N HIS A 107 38.77 -39.53 17.78
CA HIS A 107 38.91 -40.94 17.41
C HIS A 107 37.86 -41.98 17.84
N GLY A 108 37.38 -42.70 16.82
CA GLY A 108 36.36 -43.73 16.90
C GLY A 108 36.91 -45.13 17.08
N PHE A 109 36.00 -46.11 17.04
CA PHE A 109 36.34 -47.51 16.82
C PHE A 109 35.10 -48.27 16.31
N CYS A 110 35.36 -49.15 15.34
CA CYS A 110 34.47 -50.18 14.82
C CYS A 110 34.17 -51.23 15.90
N GLY A 111 32.98 -51.83 15.88
CA GLY A 111 32.60 -52.85 16.87
C GLY A 111 31.28 -53.55 16.54
N ASP A 112 31.39 -54.51 15.63
CA ASP A 112 30.41 -55.54 15.28
C ASP A 112 29.98 -56.37 16.52
N LYS A 113 28.68 -56.54 16.78
CA LYS A 113 28.16 -57.58 17.69
C LYS A 113 26.81 -58.12 17.21
N SER A 114 26.87 -59.37 16.77
CA SER A 114 25.74 -60.26 16.51
C SER A 114 25.01 -60.61 17.81
N ILE A 115 23.68 -60.59 17.77
CA ILE A 115 22.80 -61.02 18.87
C ILE A 115 22.07 -62.29 18.43
N ARG A 116 22.28 -63.37 19.19
CA ARG A 116 21.55 -64.64 19.11
C ARG A 116 20.11 -64.45 19.58
N VAL A 117 19.17 -65.02 18.82
CA VAL A 117 17.75 -65.10 19.16
C VAL A 117 17.48 -66.49 19.72
N ASP A 118 17.10 -66.58 20.99
CA ASP A 118 16.50 -67.78 21.58
C ASP A 118 14.98 -67.72 21.42
N ARG A 119 14.45 -68.74 20.75
CA ARG A 119 13.01 -69.04 20.65
C ARG A 119 12.53 -69.67 21.96
N LYS A 120 11.41 -69.16 22.48
CA LYS A 120 10.46 -69.96 23.24
C LYS A 120 9.06 -69.72 22.70
N ASP A 121 8.50 -70.80 22.18
CA ASP A 121 7.10 -70.96 21.84
C ASP A 121 6.30 -71.14 23.14
N GLU A 122 5.32 -70.27 23.37
CA GLU A 122 4.15 -70.61 24.19
C GLU A 122 2.89 -70.09 23.49
N SER A 123 1.97 -71.04 23.37
CA SER A 123 0.68 -71.03 22.69
C SER A 123 -0.34 -70.10 23.36
N ILE A 124 -0.85 -69.12 22.61
CA ILE A 124 -2.16 -68.51 22.82
C ILE A 124 -2.80 -68.34 21.43
N GLU A 125 -3.43 -69.40 20.95
CA GLU A 125 -4.43 -69.27 19.89
C GLU A 125 -5.78 -68.89 20.52
N ASP A 126 -6.51 -68.05 19.81
CA ASP A 126 -7.96 -67.80 19.94
C ASP A 126 -8.48 -66.52 20.63
N LEU A 127 -7.67 -65.46 20.75
CA LEU A 127 -8.14 -64.06 20.90
C LEU A 127 -7.37 -63.04 20.02
N GLY A 128 -6.44 -63.51 19.19
CA GLY A 128 -5.50 -62.68 18.42
C GLY A 128 -6.05 -62.09 17.11
N GLY A 129 -7.12 -62.67 16.54
CA GLY A 129 -7.66 -62.23 15.25
C GLY A 129 -8.33 -60.86 15.29
N THR A 130 -9.07 -60.57 16.36
CA THR A 130 -9.81 -59.30 16.51
C THR A 130 -8.91 -58.15 16.99
N LEU A 131 -7.87 -58.45 17.78
CA LEU A 131 -6.94 -57.45 18.32
C LEU A 131 -5.88 -56.99 17.30
N LEU A 132 -5.51 -57.85 16.33
CA LEU A 132 -4.61 -57.47 15.23
C LEU A 132 -5.35 -56.65 14.16
N GLN A 133 -6.64 -56.93 13.92
CA GLN A 133 -7.48 -56.08 13.06
C GLN A 133 -7.75 -54.70 13.67
N SER A 134 -7.99 -54.61 14.98
CA SER A 134 -8.23 -53.31 15.64
C SER A 134 -7.00 -52.41 15.66
N LYS A 135 -5.80 -52.96 15.90
CA LYS A 135 -4.54 -52.19 15.80
C LYS A 135 -4.25 -51.71 14.37
N SER A 136 -4.64 -52.49 13.36
CA SER A 136 -4.53 -52.11 11.94
C SER A 136 -5.51 -50.97 11.59
N PHE A 137 -6.75 -51.05 12.08
CA PHE A 137 -7.77 -50.02 11.89
C PHE A 137 -7.40 -48.70 12.58
N ASP A 138 -6.96 -48.74 13.83
CA ASP A 138 -6.52 -47.54 14.56
C ASP A 138 -5.34 -46.85 13.89
N ALA A 139 -4.40 -47.63 13.33
CA ALA A 139 -3.28 -47.08 12.58
C ALA A 139 -3.73 -46.42 11.26
N LEU A 140 -4.72 -47.01 10.57
CA LEU A 140 -5.29 -46.44 9.36
C LEU A 140 -6.06 -45.15 9.64
N VAL A 141 -6.91 -45.13 10.68
CA VAL A 141 -7.64 -43.93 11.12
C VAL A 141 -6.66 -42.83 11.56
N LYS A 142 -5.59 -43.16 12.30
CA LYS A 142 -4.55 -42.18 12.65
C LYS A 142 -3.84 -41.62 11.43
N LYS A 143 -3.53 -42.47 10.44
CA LYS A 143 -2.91 -42.05 9.18
C LYS A 143 -3.84 -41.13 8.38
N GLU A 144 -5.11 -41.48 8.24
CA GLU A 144 -6.11 -40.66 7.55
C GLU A 144 -6.29 -39.31 8.24
N ARG A 145 -6.45 -39.30 9.57
CA ARG A 145 -6.53 -38.06 10.36
C ARG A 145 -5.28 -37.19 10.20
N TRP A 146 -4.10 -37.81 10.17
CA TRP A 146 -2.85 -37.08 9.95
C TRP A 146 -2.78 -36.49 8.54
N VAL A 147 -3.20 -37.24 7.51
CA VAL A 147 -3.26 -36.76 6.13
C VAL A 147 -4.27 -35.62 6.00
N GLU A 148 -5.45 -35.75 6.60
CA GLU A 148 -6.48 -34.72 6.60
C GLU A 148 -5.99 -33.45 7.32
N TRP A 149 -5.38 -33.60 8.48
CA TRP A 149 -4.79 -32.50 9.24
C TRP A 149 -3.66 -31.81 8.46
N ALA A 150 -2.71 -32.57 7.93
CA ALA A 150 -1.61 -32.03 7.12
C ALA A 150 -2.13 -31.33 5.85
N SER A 151 -3.16 -31.89 5.22
CA SER A 151 -3.84 -31.28 4.09
C SER A 151 -4.56 -29.98 4.50
N SER A 152 -5.20 -29.93 5.67
CA SER A 152 -5.83 -28.72 6.19
C SER A 152 -4.83 -27.60 6.44
N PHE A 153 -3.66 -27.94 6.98
CA PHE A 153 -2.56 -26.99 7.20
C PHE A 153 -1.99 -26.48 5.87
N ARG A 154 -1.82 -27.37 4.87
CA ARG A 154 -1.42 -26.95 3.53
C ARG A 154 -2.44 -26.00 2.89
N ARG A 155 -3.73 -26.20 3.14
CA ARG A 155 -4.80 -25.35 2.59
C ARG A 155 -4.86 -23.96 3.22
N SER A 156 -4.26 -23.74 4.40
CA SER A 156 -4.15 -22.41 4.99
C SER A 156 -2.95 -21.62 4.48
N ASP A 157 -1.96 -22.26 3.83
CA ASP A 157 -0.80 -21.57 3.24
C ASP A 157 -1.24 -20.63 2.11
N PRO A 158 -1.03 -19.30 2.23
CA PRO A 158 -1.36 -18.33 1.20
C PRO A 158 -0.83 -18.69 -0.19
N ARG A 159 0.36 -19.29 -0.30
CA ARG A 159 0.95 -19.68 -1.59
C ARG A 159 0.15 -20.78 -2.25
N TYR A 160 -0.33 -21.73 -1.45
CA TYR A 160 -1.22 -22.78 -1.92
C TYR A 160 -2.60 -22.23 -2.28
N GLN A 161 -3.13 -21.28 -1.52
CA GLN A 161 -4.41 -20.63 -1.82
C GLN A 161 -4.35 -19.85 -3.15
N ILE A 162 -3.26 -19.09 -3.37
CA ILE A 162 -2.96 -18.42 -4.63
C ILE A 162 -2.89 -19.43 -5.77
N LEU A 163 -2.07 -20.47 -5.64
CA LEU A 163 -1.96 -21.53 -6.66
C LEU A 163 -3.32 -22.13 -6.98
N ARG A 164 -4.09 -22.50 -5.96
CA ARG A 164 -5.41 -23.11 -6.12
C ARG A 164 -6.35 -22.19 -6.87
N PHE A 165 -6.40 -20.90 -6.50
CA PHE A 165 -7.20 -19.91 -7.21
C PHE A 165 -6.83 -19.85 -8.70
N PHE A 166 -5.55 -19.69 -9.04
CA PHE A 166 -5.13 -19.58 -10.44
C PHE A 166 -5.30 -20.89 -11.23
N ASN A 167 -5.21 -22.04 -10.56
CA ASN A 167 -5.56 -23.32 -11.16
C ASN A 167 -7.06 -23.44 -11.44
N ASP A 168 -7.91 -22.93 -10.55
CA ASP A 168 -9.36 -22.87 -10.76
C ASP A 168 -9.68 -21.92 -11.92
N VAL A 169 -9.04 -20.75 -12.00
CA VAL A 169 -9.14 -19.82 -13.14
C VAL A 169 -8.77 -20.50 -14.46
N ALA A 170 -7.67 -21.26 -14.48
CA ALA A 170 -7.23 -21.99 -15.65
C ALA A 170 -8.23 -23.08 -16.07
N GLN A 171 -8.84 -23.80 -15.12
CA GLN A 171 -9.80 -24.88 -15.38
C GLN A 171 -11.17 -24.37 -15.82
N GLU A 172 -11.64 -23.29 -15.21
CA GLU A 172 -12.96 -22.73 -15.48
C GLU A 172 -13.00 -21.95 -16.78
N GLY A 173 -11.84 -21.44 -17.22
CA GLY A 173 -11.69 -20.54 -18.34
C GLY A 173 -11.95 -19.12 -17.86
N ALA A 174 -10.95 -18.24 -18.03
CA ALA A 174 -11.03 -16.86 -17.56
C ALA A 174 -12.16 -16.04 -18.23
N ASP A 175 -12.80 -16.58 -19.27
CA ASP A 175 -13.99 -16.01 -19.90
C ASP A 175 -15.24 -16.14 -19.02
N ASN A 176 -15.40 -17.26 -18.30
CA ASN A 176 -16.57 -17.50 -17.44
C ASN A 176 -16.52 -16.70 -16.12
N ILE A 177 -15.33 -16.23 -15.72
CA ILE A 177 -15.16 -15.40 -14.52
C ILE A 177 -15.87 -14.06 -14.69
N GLU A 178 -15.90 -13.52 -15.91
CA GLU A 178 -16.57 -12.24 -16.20
C GLU A 178 -18.10 -12.35 -16.09
N THR A 179 -18.68 -13.52 -16.38
CA THR A 179 -20.14 -13.71 -16.48
C THR A 179 -20.75 -14.36 -15.24
N ASP A 180 -20.15 -15.45 -14.75
CA ASP A 180 -20.80 -16.38 -13.81
C ASP A 180 -20.01 -16.54 -12.49
N GLY A 181 -18.86 -15.89 -12.37
CA GLY A 181 -17.93 -16.08 -11.25
C GLY A 181 -17.24 -17.45 -11.28
N ILE A 182 -16.57 -17.81 -10.18
CA ILE A 182 -15.83 -19.08 -10.07
C ILE A 182 -16.66 -20.06 -9.22
N ASN A 183 -17.14 -21.18 -9.81
CA ASN A 183 -17.86 -22.23 -9.08
C ASN A 183 -17.14 -23.59 -9.17
N PRO A 184 -16.25 -23.89 -8.22
CA PRO A 184 -15.40 -25.08 -8.28
C PRO A 184 -16.13 -26.40 -7.97
N GLU A 185 -17.35 -26.37 -7.42
CA GLU A 185 -18.06 -27.57 -6.97
C GLU A 185 -18.81 -28.33 -8.08
N LEU A 186 -19.01 -27.71 -9.24
CA LEU A 186 -19.87 -28.25 -10.30
C LEU A 186 -19.15 -29.12 -11.36
N ARG A 187 -17.87 -29.49 -11.19
CA ARG A 187 -17.09 -30.12 -12.30
C ARG A 187 -16.50 -31.50 -12.03
N SER A 188 -16.63 -32.35 -13.05
CA SER A 188 -16.10 -33.72 -13.13
C SER A 188 -14.56 -33.76 -13.20
N PRO A 189 -13.89 -34.67 -12.45
CA PRO A 189 -12.45 -34.90 -12.53
C PRO A 189 -11.92 -35.20 -13.93
N LEU A 190 -12.74 -35.77 -14.83
CA LEU A 190 -12.33 -36.11 -16.20
C LEU A 190 -12.03 -34.86 -17.04
N LEU A 191 -12.76 -33.76 -16.83
CA LEU A 191 -12.52 -32.50 -17.55
C LEU A 191 -11.17 -31.86 -17.17
N LYS A 192 -10.62 -32.18 -15.99
CA LYS A 192 -9.30 -31.68 -15.56
C LYS A 192 -8.17 -32.18 -16.45
N ALA A 193 -8.28 -33.42 -16.96
CA ALA A 193 -7.26 -34.00 -17.83
C ALA A 193 -7.21 -33.34 -19.24
N PHE A 194 -8.27 -32.62 -19.61
CA PHE A 194 -8.38 -31.93 -20.90
C PHE A 194 -8.20 -30.40 -20.78
N SER A 195 -7.87 -29.88 -19.60
CA SER A 195 -7.65 -28.44 -19.42
C SER A 195 -6.46 -27.98 -20.25
N ARG A 196 -6.72 -27.15 -21.27
CA ARG A 196 -5.68 -26.58 -22.15
C ARG A 196 -5.07 -25.31 -21.57
N ALA A 197 -5.72 -24.69 -20.59
CA ALA A 197 -5.24 -23.48 -19.96
C ALA A 197 -4.44 -23.77 -18.69
N SER A 198 -3.46 -22.91 -18.40
CA SER A 198 -2.62 -22.93 -17.19
C SER A 198 -2.15 -21.52 -16.90
N VAL A 199 -1.90 -21.22 -15.64
CA VAL A 199 -1.45 -19.92 -15.15
C VAL A 199 -0.22 -20.12 -14.27
N PHE A 200 0.76 -19.22 -14.39
CA PHE A 200 1.80 -19.04 -13.40
C PHE A 200 1.77 -17.60 -12.89
N THR A 201 2.26 -17.42 -11.68
CA THR A 201 2.36 -16.09 -11.06
C THR A 201 3.74 -15.90 -10.46
N VAL A 202 4.20 -14.66 -10.51
CA VAL A 202 5.47 -14.20 -9.96
C VAL A 202 5.15 -13.12 -8.94
N TRP A 203 5.72 -13.25 -7.75
CA TRP A 203 5.45 -12.36 -6.62
C TRP A 203 6.77 -11.83 -6.08
N ARG A 204 6.75 -10.66 -5.46
CA ARG A 204 7.86 -10.24 -4.60
C ARG A 204 7.93 -11.17 -3.38
N PRO A 205 9.11 -11.39 -2.78
CA PRO A 205 9.25 -12.28 -1.63
C PRO A 205 8.48 -11.75 -0.40
N THR A 206 7.57 -12.57 0.12
CA THR A 206 6.92 -12.36 1.42
C THR A 206 7.66 -13.16 2.49
N SER A 207 7.82 -12.61 3.70
CA SER A 207 8.55 -13.29 4.77
C SER A 207 7.78 -14.50 5.32
N ASP A 208 8.51 -15.54 5.75
CA ASP A 208 7.90 -16.75 6.32
C ASP A 208 7.09 -16.43 7.60
N ASP A 209 7.49 -15.41 8.36
CA ASP A 209 6.73 -14.93 9.53
C ASP A 209 5.39 -14.31 9.15
N ALA A 210 5.31 -13.54 8.06
CA ALA A 210 4.06 -12.99 7.57
C ALA A 210 3.15 -14.10 7.02
N ILE A 211 3.72 -15.06 6.28
CA ILE A 211 3.02 -16.25 5.80
C ILE A 211 2.43 -17.03 6.97
N ARG A 212 3.22 -17.33 8.02
CA ARG A 212 2.73 -18.03 9.21
C ARG A 212 1.57 -17.28 9.86
N LYS A 213 1.66 -15.96 10.00
CA LYS A 213 0.61 -15.13 10.63
C LYS A 213 -0.69 -15.13 9.83
N MET A 214 -0.61 -15.13 8.50
CA MET A 214 -1.78 -15.32 7.64
C MET A 214 -2.37 -16.74 7.79
N MET A 215 -1.52 -17.77 7.90
CA MET A 215 -1.96 -19.14 8.10
C MET A 215 -2.67 -19.37 9.44
N THR A 216 -2.23 -18.69 10.50
CA THR A 216 -2.79 -18.80 11.86
C THR A 216 -3.95 -17.84 12.11
N GLY A 217 -4.18 -16.88 11.21
CA GLY A 217 -5.17 -15.81 11.41
C GLY A 217 -4.74 -14.75 12.43
N GLU A 218 -3.47 -14.76 12.85
CA GLU A 218 -2.89 -13.73 13.74
C GLU A 218 -2.66 -12.41 13.01
N GLY A 219 -2.57 -12.44 11.67
CA GLY A 219 -2.41 -11.25 10.85
C GLY A 219 -3.04 -11.42 9.48
N THR A 220 -3.33 -10.29 8.84
CA THR A 220 -3.89 -10.20 7.48
C THR A 220 -2.97 -9.40 6.58
N GLY A 221 -2.85 -9.75 5.30
CA GLY A 221 -2.01 -8.98 4.38
C GLY A 221 -2.49 -7.54 4.23
N LYS A 222 -1.55 -6.60 4.27
CA LYS A 222 -1.79 -5.16 4.13
C LYS A 222 -2.27 -4.79 2.72
N GLY A 223 -3.12 -3.78 2.61
CA GLY A 223 -3.51 -3.16 1.35
C GLY A 223 -2.62 -1.97 0.96
N LEU A 224 -2.92 -1.37 -0.19
CA LEU A 224 -2.20 -0.21 -0.74
C LEU A 224 -2.25 1.03 0.16
N ASP A 225 -3.15 1.08 1.13
CA ASP A 225 -3.30 2.20 2.04
C ASP A 225 -2.27 2.21 3.18
N VAL A 226 -1.83 1.05 3.64
CA VAL A 226 -0.80 0.91 4.68
C VAL A 226 0.58 0.77 4.03
N LYS A 227 1.36 1.85 4.08
CA LYS A 227 2.71 1.91 3.48
C LYS A 227 3.84 1.67 4.48
N GLY A 228 3.53 1.49 5.76
CA GLY A 228 4.51 1.12 6.79
C GLY A 228 5.24 -0.18 6.44
N LYS A 229 6.48 -0.30 6.90
CA LYS A 229 7.31 -1.49 6.64
C LYS A 229 7.15 -2.50 7.75
N SER A 230 7.04 -3.78 7.36
CA SER A 230 6.98 -4.89 8.30
C SER A 230 8.32 -5.07 9.00
N ALA A 231 8.26 -5.43 10.29
CA ALA A 231 9.45 -5.80 11.05
C ALA A 231 10.07 -7.09 10.47
N LYS A 232 11.40 -7.14 10.44
CA LYS A 232 12.18 -8.29 9.94
C LYS A 232 12.56 -9.29 11.03
N CYS A 233 12.55 -8.86 12.29
CA CYS A 233 12.94 -9.65 13.44
C CYS A 233 12.21 -9.17 14.70
N GLY A 234 12.60 -9.71 15.86
CA GLY A 234 12.01 -9.41 17.16
C GLY A 234 10.60 -9.96 17.33
N MET A 235 9.92 -9.54 18.41
CA MET A 235 8.58 -10.03 18.73
C MET A 235 7.53 -9.60 17.70
N LEU A 236 7.77 -8.51 16.98
CA LEU A 236 6.85 -7.99 15.97
C LEU A 236 7.14 -8.52 14.55
N SER A 237 8.10 -9.43 14.38
CA SER A 237 8.54 -9.92 13.07
C SER A 237 7.37 -10.32 12.17
N GLY A 238 7.32 -9.83 10.93
CA GLY A 238 6.23 -10.07 9.98
C GLY A 238 5.03 -9.13 10.10
N PHE A 239 4.76 -8.53 11.26
CA PHE A 239 3.75 -7.47 11.40
C PHE A 239 4.29 -6.11 10.91
N VAL A 240 3.40 -5.16 10.65
CA VAL A 240 3.73 -3.75 10.44
C VAL A 240 3.62 -2.99 11.76
N PRO A 241 4.73 -2.62 12.43
CA PRO A 241 4.68 -1.79 13.62
C PRO A 241 4.08 -0.42 13.29
N PHE A 242 3.27 0.12 14.21
CA PHE A 242 2.82 1.50 14.10
C PHE A 242 4.01 2.46 14.22
N LEU A 243 4.87 2.24 15.22
CA LEU A 243 6.11 2.99 15.38
C LEU A 243 7.16 2.55 14.36
N GLN A 244 7.37 3.41 13.37
CA GLN A 244 8.44 3.31 12.37
C GLN A 244 9.67 4.16 12.76
N ILE A 245 9.61 4.80 13.92
CA ILE A 245 10.71 5.53 14.55
C ILE A 245 11.09 4.86 15.88
N HIS A 246 12.40 4.87 16.18
CA HIS A 246 12.95 4.42 17.47
C HIS A 246 14.12 5.29 17.95
N GLU A 247 14.38 6.39 17.25
CA GLU A 247 15.33 7.41 17.69
C GLU A 247 14.54 8.56 18.30
N GLU A 248 14.80 8.91 19.56
CA GLU A 248 14.06 9.95 20.29
C GLU A 248 14.00 11.29 19.53
N ARG A 249 15.09 11.68 18.87
CA ARG A 249 15.15 12.89 18.02
C ARG A 249 14.13 12.88 16.87
N HIS A 250 13.72 11.71 16.39
CA HIS A 250 12.76 11.58 15.29
C HIS A 250 11.32 11.90 15.70
N LYS A 251 11.00 11.93 17.01
CA LYS A 251 9.68 12.39 17.50
C LYS A 251 9.34 13.79 16.99
N HIS A 252 10.35 14.67 16.88
CA HIS A 252 10.18 16.05 16.40
C HIS A 252 10.16 16.19 14.86
N MET A 253 10.41 15.10 14.12
CA MET A 253 10.38 15.09 12.66
C MET A 253 9.01 14.69 12.09
N ILE A 254 8.12 14.18 12.95
CA ILE A 254 6.76 13.81 12.56
C ILE A 254 5.93 15.07 12.35
N ARG A 255 5.05 15.04 11.34
CA ARG A 255 4.20 16.17 11.03
C ARG A 255 3.30 16.55 12.19
N THR A 256 2.98 17.83 12.25
CA THR A 256 1.90 18.34 13.11
C THR A 256 0.61 17.59 12.80
N LEU A 257 0.05 16.95 13.83
CA LEU A 257 -1.17 16.18 13.73
C LEU A 257 -2.38 17.15 13.63
N PRO A 258 -3.40 16.83 12.81
CA PRO A 258 -4.60 17.64 12.69
C PRO A 258 -5.33 17.76 14.04
N ARG A 259 -6.09 18.84 14.22
CA ARG A 259 -6.80 19.15 15.48
C ARG A 259 -8.02 18.24 15.67
N GLU A 260 -8.62 17.87 14.55
CA GLU A 260 -9.78 17.01 14.35
C GLU A 260 -9.40 15.54 14.14
N GLY A 261 -8.10 15.22 14.08
CA GLY A 261 -7.60 13.87 13.85
C GLY A 261 -8.07 12.90 14.93
N LYS A 262 -8.58 11.74 14.52
CA LYS A 262 -9.02 10.67 15.42
C LYS A 262 -8.26 9.38 15.13
N ILE A 263 -8.05 8.59 16.17
CA ILE A 263 -7.38 7.29 16.09
C ILE A 263 -8.11 6.28 16.97
N ARG A 264 -8.24 5.05 16.46
CA ARG A 264 -8.78 3.91 17.20
C ARG A 264 -7.66 2.97 17.59
N VAL A 265 -7.65 2.56 18.86
CA VAL A 265 -6.68 1.60 19.41
C VAL A 265 -7.45 0.46 20.06
N TYR A 266 -7.07 -0.77 19.72
CA TYR A 266 -7.71 -2.00 20.19
C TYR A 266 -6.75 -2.87 21.03
N PHE A 267 -7.34 -3.68 21.91
CA PHE A 267 -6.68 -4.52 22.91
C PHE A 267 -7.39 -5.87 23.00
N GLY A 268 -6.64 -6.91 23.37
CA GLY A 268 -7.20 -8.25 23.61
C GLY A 268 -7.94 -8.41 24.95
N ALA A 269 -7.97 -7.39 25.81
CA ALA A 269 -8.64 -7.44 27.11
C ALA A 269 -9.22 -6.08 27.51
N ALA A 270 -10.43 -6.10 28.09
CA ALA A 270 -11.13 -4.90 28.56
C ALA A 270 -10.37 -4.14 29.66
N SER A 271 -9.72 -4.88 30.57
CA SER A 271 -8.93 -4.32 31.67
C SER A 271 -7.74 -3.51 31.16
N THR A 272 -7.00 -4.05 30.20
CA THR A 272 -5.85 -3.37 29.55
C THR A 272 -6.30 -2.09 28.85
N ARG A 273 -7.40 -2.14 28.09
CA ARG A 273 -7.99 -0.94 27.48
C ARG A 273 -8.36 0.10 28.54
N ASP A 274 -9.01 -0.31 29.62
CA ASP A 274 -9.54 0.60 30.65
C ASP A 274 -8.41 1.30 31.42
N GLU A 275 -7.31 0.60 31.69
CA GLU A 275 -6.09 1.17 32.28
C GLU A 275 -5.45 2.23 31.35
N ALA A 276 -5.34 1.92 30.06
CA ALA A 276 -4.87 2.90 29.06
C ALA A 276 -5.80 4.12 28.99
N ALA A 277 -7.12 3.90 28.96
CA ALA A 277 -8.11 4.97 28.91
C ALA A 277 -8.06 5.88 30.15
N GLN A 278 -7.83 5.32 31.34
CA GLN A 278 -7.63 6.10 32.57
C GLN A 278 -6.39 6.99 32.47
N THR A 279 -5.26 6.43 32.01
CA THR A 279 -4.01 7.17 31.82
C THR A 279 -4.19 8.31 30.82
N LEU A 280 -4.81 8.04 29.68
CA LEU A 280 -5.14 9.04 28.66
C LEU A 280 -6.03 10.15 29.21
N GLY A 281 -6.99 9.83 30.08
CA GLY A 281 -7.87 10.81 30.71
C GLY A 281 -7.14 11.77 31.66
N ILE A 282 -6.00 11.35 32.24
CA ILE A 282 -5.14 12.22 33.05
C ILE A 282 -4.38 13.18 32.13
N VAL A 283 -3.66 12.63 31.14
CA VAL A 283 -2.89 13.44 30.16
C VAL A 283 -3.77 14.44 29.44
N ALA A 284 -4.99 14.06 29.05
CA ALA A 284 -5.95 14.95 28.40
C ALA A 284 -6.28 16.19 29.24
N LYS A 285 -6.49 16.03 30.55
CA LYS A 285 -6.76 17.15 31.46
C LYS A 285 -5.58 18.12 31.52
N ASP A 286 -4.36 17.59 31.60
CA ASP A 286 -3.15 18.40 31.66
C ASP A 286 -2.92 19.17 30.36
N MET A 287 -3.13 18.51 29.21
CA MET A 287 -3.05 19.16 27.90
C MET A 287 -4.07 20.30 27.76
N ILE A 288 -5.34 20.09 28.13
CA ILE A 288 -6.39 21.12 28.08
C ILE A 288 -6.01 22.33 28.93
N GLN A 289 -5.55 22.11 30.17
CA GLN A 289 -5.13 23.19 31.06
C GLN A 289 -3.91 23.95 30.52
N ALA A 290 -2.94 23.25 29.94
CA ALA A 290 -1.78 23.87 29.30
C ALA A 290 -2.18 24.73 28.09
N VAL A 291 -3.07 24.24 27.23
CA VAL A 291 -3.61 25.00 26.09
C VAL A 291 -4.38 26.23 26.57
N SER A 292 -5.19 26.11 27.62
CA SER A 292 -5.91 27.25 28.19
C SER A 292 -4.94 28.33 28.69
N ARG A 293 -3.90 27.94 29.43
CA ARG A 293 -2.86 28.87 29.90
C ARG A 293 -2.10 29.51 28.74
N ALA A 294 -1.77 28.74 27.71
CA ALA A 294 -1.11 29.23 26.50
C ALA A 294 -1.95 30.29 25.76
N LYS A 295 -3.26 30.03 25.58
CA LYS A 295 -4.19 31.00 24.98
C LYS A 295 -4.25 32.30 25.81
N SER A 296 -4.33 32.20 27.13
CA SER A 296 -4.28 33.38 28.02
C SER A 296 -2.96 34.15 27.93
N ALA A 297 -1.83 33.44 27.84
CA ALA A 297 -0.52 34.06 27.72
C ALA A 297 -0.35 34.82 26.38
N LEU A 298 -0.84 34.26 25.28
CA LEU A 298 -0.80 34.90 23.96
C LEU A 298 -1.77 36.07 23.82
N ALA A 299 -2.88 36.06 24.57
CA ALA A 299 -3.79 37.19 24.65
C ALA A 299 -3.23 38.37 25.46
N ASN A 300 -2.19 38.15 26.27
CA ASN A 300 -1.57 39.20 27.08
C ASN A 300 -0.48 39.95 26.28
N PRO A 301 -0.68 41.23 25.91
CA PRO A 301 0.30 42.00 25.14
C PRO A 301 1.60 42.27 25.90
N LYS A 302 1.61 42.11 27.23
CA LYS A 302 2.79 42.27 28.09
C LYS A 302 3.59 40.98 28.25
N ALA A 303 3.15 39.85 27.70
CA ALA A 303 3.88 38.60 27.80
C ALA A 303 5.25 38.70 27.10
N GLY A 304 6.31 38.28 27.77
CA GLY A 304 7.64 38.23 27.18
C GLY A 304 7.72 37.25 26.01
N ARG A 305 8.64 37.48 25.06
CA ARG A 305 8.79 36.64 23.85
C ARG A 305 8.98 35.15 24.17
N GLN A 306 9.68 34.82 25.25
CA GLN A 306 9.90 33.43 25.68
C GLN A 306 8.58 32.75 26.08
N ILE A 307 7.75 33.43 26.88
CA ILE A 307 6.42 32.94 27.28
C ILE A 307 5.54 32.75 26.04
N GLN A 308 5.59 33.70 25.09
CA GLN A 308 4.84 33.57 23.84
C GLN A 308 5.32 32.35 23.02
N LYS A 309 6.62 32.08 22.97
CA LYS A 309 7.18 30.92 22.28
C LYS A 309 6.70 29.60 22.91
N GLU A 310 6.82 29.47 24.24
CA GLU A 310 6.34 28.30 24.98
C GLU A 310 4.82 28.11 24.82
N ALA A 311 4.06 29.20 24.86
CA ALA A 311 2.63 29.16 24.61
C ALA A 311 2.30 28.66 23.18
N MET A 312 3.05 29.11 22.17
CA MET A 312 2.89 28.63 20.79
C MET A 312 3.20 27.13 20.65
N GLU A 313 4.20 26.61 21.37
CA GLU A 313 4.49 25.18 21.40
C GLU A 313 3.33 24.40 22.05
N LYS A 314 2.76 24.89 23.15
CA LYS A 314 1.60 24.27 23.81
C LYS A 314 0.30 24.38 23.02
N LEU A 315 0.17 25.34 22.08
CA LEU A 315 -0.97 25.35 21.15
C LEU A 315 -0.96 24.16 20.17
N SER A 316 0.16 23.46 20.01
CA SER A 316 0.19 22.20 19.25
C SER A 316 -0.62 21.08 19.92
N TRP A 317 -0.95 21.22 21.21
CA TRP A 317 -1.82 20.31 21.96
C TRP A 317 -3.31 20.65 21.82
N ASP A 318 -3.67 21.80 21.23
CA ASP A 318 -5.08 22.17 21.04
C ASP A 318 -5.77 21.10 20.19
N MET A 319 -6.86 20.54 20.69
CA MET A 319 -7.61 19.48 20.01
C MET A 319 -9.10 19.82 20.02
N GLU A 320 -9.85 19.26 19.09
CA GLU A 320 -11.30 19.52 19.00
C GLU A 320 -12.09 18.75 20.07
N ASP A 321 -11.79 17.46 20.21
CA ASP A 321 -12.46 16.59 21.18
C ASP A 321 -11.42 15.74 21.94
N PRO A 322 -11.20 16.04 23.24
CA PRO A 322 -10.24 15.36 24.10
C PRO A 322 -10.78 14.10 24.78
N ASN A 323 -12.05 13.72 24.54
CA ASN A 323 -12.65 12.58 25.22
C ASN A 323 -12.04 11.25 24.76
N VAL A 324 -12.03 10.27 25.68
CA VAL A 324 -11.68 8.88 25.41
C VAL A 324 -12.96 8.07 25.29
N THR A 325 -13.36 7.76 24.05
CA THR A 325 -14.63 7.07 23.78
C THR A 325 -14.38 5.58 23.66
N LYS A 326 -14.89 4.77 24.60
CA LYS A 326 -14.74 3.30 24.55
C LYS A 326 -15.53 2.72 23.36
N ILE A 327 -14.96 1.68 22.76
CA ILE A 327 -15.52 0.86 21.67
C ILE A 327 -15.63 -0.58 22.19
N ASN A 328 -16.83 -1.16 22.09
CA ASN A 328 -17.14 -2.54 22.49
C ASN A 328 -17.73 -3.37 21.34
N ASP A 329 -17.71 -2.84 20.11
CA ASP A 329 -18.34 -3.44 18.93
C ASP A 329 -17.83 -4.86 18.62
N TYR A 330 -16.67 -5.24 19.17
CA TYR A 330 -15.98 -6.51 18.95
C TYR A 330 -15.80 -7.36 20.22
N GLU A 331 -16.58 -7.08 21.28
CA GLU A 331 -16.50 -7.80 22.56
C GLU A 331 -16.69 -9.32 22.41
N GLU A 332 -17.57 -9.76 21.51
CA GLU A 332 -17.79 -11.19 21.21
C GLU A 332 -16.51 -11.92 20.73
N SER A 333 -15.57 -11.16 20.16
CA SER A 333 -14.26 -11.65 19.71
C SER A 333 -13.13 -11.37 20.71
N ASN A 334 -13.46 -10.97 21.94
CA ASN A 334 -12.51 -10.50 22.97
C ASN A 334 -11.63 -9.33 22.48
N CYS A 335 -12.21 -8.43 21.70
CA CYS A 335 -11.53 -7.24 21.20
C CYS A 335 -12.21 -5.99 21.75
N TYR A 336 -11.44 -5.14 22.40
CA TYR A 336 -11.91 -3.94 23.11
C TYR A 336 -11.10 -2.76 22.64
N GLY A 337 -11.72 -1.62 22.35
CA GLY A 337 -10.98 -0.45 21.87
C GLY A 337 -11.44 0.87 22.45
N PHE A 338 -10.77 1.95 22.06
CA PHE A 338 -11.25 3.31 22.24
C PHE A 338 -10.92 4.17 21.02
N GLU A 339 -11.66 5.27 20.85
CA GLU A 339 -11.36 6.35 19.92
C GLU A 339 -10.91 7.60 20.70
N ILE A 340 -9.79 8.19 20.27
CA ILE A 340 -9.18 9.38 20.88
C ILE A 340 -8.67 10.36 19.82
N SER A 341 -8.36 11.59 20.25
CA SER A 341 -7.63 12.57 19.43
C SER A 341 -6.22 12.07 19.08
N GLU A 342 -5.79 12.26 17.83
CA GLU A 342 -4.43 11.95 17.39
C GLU A 342 -3.37 12.70 18.21
N ARG A 343 -3.65 13.96 18.59
CA ARG A 343 -2.74 14.78 19.40
C ARG A 343 -2.58 14.22 20.81
N LEU A 344 -3.68 13.81 21.44
CA LEU A 344 -3.66 13.16 22.75
C LEU A 344 -2.91 11.83 22.70
N PHE A 345 -3.21 11.01 21.68
CA PHE A 345 -2.52 9.75 21.45
C PHE A 345 -1.00 9.96 21.33
N TRP A 346 -0.57 10.89 20.47
CA TRP A 346 0.85 11.12 20.23
C TRP A 346 1.59 11.60 21.48
N GLU A 347 0.99 12.50 22.25
CA GLU A 347 1.60 12.96 23.51
C GLU A 347 1.77 11.79 24.49
N ALA A 348 0.67 11.09 24.81
CA ALA A 348 0.65 10.07 25.85
C ALA A 348 1.38 8.77 25.47
N TYR A 349 1.24 8.28 24.23
CA TYR A 349 1.88 7.04 23.79
C TYR A 349 3.29 7.26 23.28
N VAL A 350 3.61 8.41 22.69
CA VAL A 350 4.89 8.56 21.98
C VAL A 350 5.79 9.58 22.63
N ILE A 351 5.33 10.80 22.92
CA ILE A 351 6.19 11.83 23.51
C ILE A 351 6.63 11.43 24.93
N GLU A 352 5.69 11.06 25.80
CA GLU A 352 5.94 10.72 27.20
C GLU A 352 6.64 9.36 27.41
N GLN A 353 6.62 8.48 26.41
CA GLN A 353 7.15 7.11 26.52
C GLN A 353 8.51 6.96 25.83
N ASP A 354 9.31 6.00 26.29
CA ASP A 354 10.55 5.59 25.60
C ASP A 354 10.23 4.78 24.34
N ILE A 355 10.74 5.24 23.19
CA ILE A 355 10.58 4.55 21.90
C ILE A 355 11.84 3.82 21.44
N SER A 356 12.91 3.86 22.22
CA SER A 356 14.19 3.25 21.86
C SER A 356 14.06 1.74 21.66
N ARG A 357 14.78 1.24 20.65
CA ARG A 357 14.86 -0.18 20.29
C ARG A 357 16.33 -0.56 20.19
N ASP A 358 16.85 -1.19 21.23
CA ASP A 358 18.22 -1.68 21.19
C ASP A 358 18.32 -2.82 20.16
N PRO A 359 19.39 -2.84 19.34
CA PRO A 359 19.65 -3.95 18.42
C PRO A 359 19.65 -5.29 19.16
N SER A 360 19.06 -6.31 18.56
CA SER A 360 18.88 -7.66 19.14
C SER A 360 17.99 -7.74 20.40
N SER A 361 17.38 -6.65 20.84
CA SER A 361 16.34 -6.71 21.88
C SER A 361 15.07 -7.36 21.34
N LYS A 362 14.13 -7.74 22.22
CA LYS A 362 12.81 -8.24 21.80
C LYS A 362 12.02 -7.21 20.96
N PHE A 363 12.36 -5.93 21.09
CA PHE A 363 11.74 -4.82 20.36
C PHE A 363 12.48 -4.44 19.08
N ASP A 364 13.64 -5.04 18.79
CA ASP A 364 14.34 -4.81 17.54
C ASP A 364 13.46 -5.24 16.36
N THR A 365 13.29 -4.35 15.39
CA THR A 365 12.51 -4.61 14.18
C THR A 365 13.36 -4.93 12.97
N GLY A 366 14.69 -4.82 13.06
CA GLY A 366 15.61 -5.00 11.93
C GLY A 366 15.41 -3.95 10.83
N ARG A 367 14.87 -2.78 11.20
CA ARG A 367 14.56 -1.65 10.32
C ARG A 367 15.14 -0.37 10.91
N PRO A 368 15.67 0.55 10.10
CA PRO A 368 16.10 1.85 10.59
C PRO A 368 14.92 2.71 11.02
N SER A 369 15.20 3.73 11.82
CA SER A 369 14.23 4.72 12.27
C SER A 369 13.90 5.67 11.12
N GLU A 370 12.66 5.68 10.64
CA GLU A 370 12.24 6.44 9.45
C GLU A 370 10.97 7.27 9.69
N PRO A 371 11.10 8.59 9.96
CA PRO A 371 9.98 9.52 10.16
C PRO A 371 8.94 9.49 9.04
N SER A 372 9.39 9.30 7.79
CA SER A 372 8.53 9.32 6.62
C SER A 372 7.51 8.17 6.65
N TYR A 373 7.92 6.97 7.08
CA TYR A 373 6.99 5.84 7.23
C TYR A 373 6.04 6.03 8.41
N GLN A 374 6.44 6.75 9.45
CA GLN A 374 5.55 7.13 10.54
C GLN A 374 4.43 8.07 10.04
N ASP A 375 4.77 9.09 9.24
CA ASP A 375 3.79 9.96 8.58
C ASP A 375 2.83 9.16 7.65
N MET A 376 3.35 8.14 6.97
CA MET A 376 2.52 7.26 6.14
C MET A 376 1.53 6.41 6.97
N ASN A 377 1.95 5.89 8.13
CA ASN A 377 1.06 5.16 9.03
C ASN A 377 -0.08 6.05 9.53
N PHE A 378 0.21 7.30 9.93
CA PHE A 378 -0.84 8.27 10.24
C PHE A 378 -1.75 8.57 9.04
N THR A 379 -1.18 8.68 7.85
CA THR A 379 -1.97 8.90 6.62
C THR A 379 -2.93 7.74 6.35
N ALA A 380 -2.51 6.49 6.60
CA ALA A 380 -3.36 5.31 6.44
C ALA A 380 -4.59 5.39 7.35
N ILE A 381 -4.39 5.67 8.64
CA ILE A 381 -5.45 5.77 9.66
C ILE A 381 -6.48 6.86 9.30
N ARG A 382 -6.01 7.99 8.76
CA ARG A 382 -6.87 9.13 8.40
C ARG A 382 -7.77 8.88 7.19
N LYS A 383 -7.43 7.96 6.28
CA LYS A 383 -8.15 7.77 5.02
C LYS A 383 -9.63 7.41 5.20
N TYR A 384 -9.99 6.76 6.30
CA TYR A 384 -11.37 6.34 6.56
C TYR A 384 -12.32 7.51 6.86
N HIS A 385 -11.79 8.70 7.22
CA HIS A 385 -12.60 9.87 7.55
C HIS A 385 -13.17 10.63 6.34
N ILE A 386 -13.07 10.08 5.12
CA ILE A 386 -13.45 10.79 3.90
C ILE A 386 -14.80 10.27 3.37
N ASN A 387 -15.81 11.13 3.53
CA ASN A 387 -17.14 11.20 2.88
C ASN A 387 -18.17 10.10 3.18
N GLU A 388 -19.22 10.44 3.94
CA GLU A 388 -20.53 9.76 3.99
C GLU A 388 -21.19 9.54 2.60
N LYS A 389 -20.69 10.23 1.56
CA LYS A 389 -21.16 10.10 0.19
C LYS A 389 -20.55 8.91 -0.57
N ASP A 390 -19.45 8.34 -0.08
CA ASP A 390 -18.94 7.10 -0.62
C ASP A 390 -19.78 5.97 -0.01
N THR A 391 -20.64 5.37 -0.83
CA THR A 391 -21.49 4.23 -0.42
C THR A 391 -20.62 3.16 0.25
N LYS A 392 -21.10 2.58 1.36
CA LYS A 392 -20.40 1.55 2.18
C LYS A 392 -19.74 0.42 1.37
N GLU A 393 -20.23 0.11 0.17
CA GLU A 393 -19.63 -0.90 -0.72
C GLU A 393 -18.24 -0.56 -1.26
N HIS A 394 -17.80 0.70 -1.18
CA HIS A 394 -16.56 1.17 -1.80
C HIS A 394 -15.41 1.48 -0.82
N SER A 395 -15.66 1.51 0.49
CA SER A 395 -14.59 1.71 1.46
C SER A 395 -13.86 0.40 1.70
N GLY A 396 -12.56 0.34 1.38
CA GLY A 396 -11.68 -0.75 1.81
C GLY A 396 -11.62 -0.87 3.35
N PRO A 397 -10.81 -1.80 3.88
CA PRO A 397 -10.72 -1.99 5.32
C PRO A 397 -10.26 -0.72 6.04
N ARG A 398 -10.78 -0.46 7.25
CA ARG A 398 -10.40 0.72 8.03
C ARG A 398 -9.07 0.45 8.74
N ALA A 399 -8.04 1.23 8.44
CA ALA A 399 -6.78 1.18 9.18
C ALA A 399 -6.97 1.70 10.62
N VAL A 400 -6.53 0.91 11.60
CA VAL A 400 -6.61 1.19 13.05
C VAL A 400 -5.32 0.71 13.73
N LEU A 401 -5.21 0.89 15.05
CA LEU A 401 -4.10 0.36 15.83
C LEU A 401 -4.51 -0.83 16.69
N TRP A 402 -3.56 -1.74 16.90
CA TRP A 402 -3.68 -2.87 17.81
C TRP A 402 -2.51 -2.90 18.79
N GLN A 403 -2.80 -2.97 20.08
CA GLN A 403 -1.79 -3.19 21.13
C GLN A 403 -1.48 -4.68 21.22
N HIS A 404 -0.22 -5.07 20.96
CA HIS A 404 0.17 -6.47 21.03
C HIS A 404 -0.12 -7.07 22.42
N PRO A 405 -0.63 -8.32 22.54
CA PRO A 405 -0.99 -8.91 23.83
C PRO A 405 0.19 -9.06 24.80
N GLU A 406 1.40 -9.23 24.27
CA GLU A 406 2.64 -9.34 25.05
C GLU A 406 3.30 -7.98 25.37
N ALA A 407 2.53 -6.88 25.32
CA ALA A 407 3.02 -5.57 25.72
C ALA A 407 3.35 -5.54 27.23
N ASP A 408 4.44 -4.87 27.60
CA ASP A 408 4.84 -4.75 29.00
C ASP A 408 3.82 -3.95 29.84
N HIS A 409 3.12 -3.01 29.21
CA HIS A 409 2.02 -2.23 29.79
C HIS A 409 1.09 -1.71 28.69
N PRO A 410 -0.16 -1.29 29.01
CA PRO A 410 -1.16 -0.88 28.00
C PRO A 410 -0.79 0.36 27.17
N MET A 411 0.13 1.18 27.68
CA MET A 411 0.61 2.41 27.04
C MET A 411 1.93 2.20 26.28
N CYS A 412 2.39 0.96 26.08
CA CYS A 412 3.69 0.66 25.49
C CYS A 412 3.67 0.90 23.96
N PRO A 413 4.34 1.94 23.44
CA PRO A 413 4.23 2.27 22.03
C PRO A 413 5.05 1.35 21.14
N ARG A 414 6.08 0.70 21.70
CA ARG A 414 6.99 -0.20 20.97
C ARG A 414 6.27 -1.42 20.40
N THR A 415 5.11 -1.77 20.94
CA THR A 415 4.32 -2.96 20.61
C THR A 415 2.99 -2.63 19.93
N LEU A 416 2.77 -1.37 19.54
CA LEU A 416 1.64 -0.99 18.70
C LEU A 416 1.84 -1.49 17.26
N LEU A 417 0.80 -2.09 16.70
CA LEU A 417 0.75 -2.59 15.34
C LEU A 417 -0.29 -1.81 14.52
N MET A 418 -0.02 -1.65 13.23
CA MET A 418 -1.05 -1.33 12.26
C MET A 418 -2.01 -2.53 12.17
N ALA A 419 -3.30 -2.27 12.07
CA ALA A 419 -4.35 -3.28 11.99
C ALA A 419 -5.47 -2.83 11.05
N TYR A 420 -6.30 -3.78 10.63
CA TYR A 420 -7.55 -3.52 9.94
C TYR A 420 -8.74 -3.85 10.82
N GLU A 421 -9.71 -2.94 10.84
CA GLU A 421 -11.08 -3.21 11.22
C GLU A 421 -11.83 -3.63 9.94
N GLU A 422 -11.98 -4.95 9.74
CA GLU A 422 -12.57 -5.55 8.54
C GLU A 422 -13.33 -6.85 8.89
N ASN A 423 -14.41 -7.13 8.16
CA ASN A 423 -15.17 -8.39 8.28
C ASN A 423 -15.59 -8.75 9.72
N GLY A 424 -16.01 -7.75 10.50
CA GLY A 424 -16.45 -7.94 11.89
C GLY A 424 -15.32 -8.28 12.85
N ARG A 425 -14.06 -8.03 12.49
CA ARG A 425 -12.87 -8.32 13.30
C ARG A 425 -11.87 -7.16 13.26
N VAL A 426 -10.99 -7.12 14.25
CA VAL A 426 -9.78 -6.27 14.23
C VAL A 426 -8.57 -7.18 14.17
N VAL A 427 -7.79 -7.09 13.10
CA VAL A 427 -6.66 -7.99 12.83
C VAL A 427 -5.41 -7.18 12.47
N PRO A 428 -4.26 -7.40 13.14
CA PRO A 428 -3.00 -6.78 12.77
C PRO A 428 -2.61 -7.05 11.32
N VAL A 429 -1.96 -6.08 10.66
CA VAL A 429 -1.52 -6.25 9.28
C VAL A 429 -0.09 -6.78 9.18
N VAL A 430 0.13 -7.64 8.20
CA VAL A 430 1.42 -8.20 7.80
C VAL A 430 1.72 -7.85 6.34
N SER A 431 2.90 -8.21 5.83
CA SER A 431 3.16 -8.11 4.40
C SER A 431 2.23 -9.03 3.60
N ASP A 432 1.57 -8.48 2.59
CA ASP A 432 0.85 -9.22 1.56
C ASP A 432 1.81 -9.80 0.50
N PHE A 433 1.24 -10.44 -0.53
CA PHE A 433 1.96 -10.87 -1.72
C PHE A 433 1.79 -9.82 -2.82
N ASP A 434 2.86 -9.07 -3.07
CA ASP A 434 2.91 -8.09 -4.16
C ASP A 434 3.07 -8.82 -5.50
N CYS A 435 2.02 -8.85 -6.32
CA CYS A 435 2.08 -9.50 -7.63
C CYS A 435 3.03 -8.75 -8.56
N PHE A 436 4.02 -9.45 -9.11
CA PHE A 436 4.97 -8.89 -10.06
C PHE A 436 4.48 -9.11 -11.50
N ILE A 437 4.26 -10.38 -11.87
CA ILE A 437 3.78 -10.80 -13.20
C ILE A 437 2.76 -11.93 -13.03
N MET A 438 1.71 -11.91 -13.85
CA MET A 438 0.81 -13.05 -14.06
C MET A 438 0.92 -13.47 -15.53
N GLY A 439 1.24 -14.74 -15.77
CA GLY A 439 1.33 -15.30 -17.12
C GLY A 439 0.41 -16.49 -17.32
N SER A 440 -0.18 -16.58 -18.50
CA SER A 440 -1.18 -17.60 -18.80
C SER A 440 -0.98 -18.18 -20.19
N ARG A 441 -1.38 -19.44 -20.36
CA ARG A 441 -1.60 -20.09 -21.66
C ARG A 441 -3.03 -20.55 -21.75
N GLY A 442 -3.60 -20.56 -22.96
CA GLY A 442 -4.99 -20.97 -23.20
C GLY A 442 -6.05 -20.01 -22.67
N VAL A 443 -5.66 -18.87 -22.08
CA VAL A 443 -6.54 -17.74 -21.75
C VAL A 443 -6.58 -16.78 -22.92
N ARG A 444 -7.78 -16.31 -23.30
CA ARG A 444 -7.96 -15.33 -24.36
C ARG A 444 -8.02 -13.91 -23.78
N TYR A 445 -7.14 -13.06 -24.27
CA TYR A 445 -7.19 -11.62 -24.07
C TYR A 445 -7.79 -11.03 -25.34
N GLU A 446 -9.02 -10.53 -25.26
CA GLU A 446 -9.75 -10.04 -26.44
C GLU A 446 -9.82 -8.51 -26.49
N LYS A 447 -9.77 -7.87 -25.31
CA LYS A 447 -9.87 -6.43 -25.18
C LYS A 447 -8.47 -5.85 -24.98
N PRO A 448 -8.07 -4.83 -25.76
CA PRO A 448 -6.81 -4.14 -25.53
C PRO A 448 -6.84 -3.41 -24.18
N LEU A 449 -5.68 -2.89 -23.77
CA LEU A 449 -5.60 -1.98 -22.63
C LEU A 449 -6.60 -0.82 -22.77
N PRO A 450 -7.23 -0.38 -21.66
CA PRO A 450 -8.04 0.84 -21.67
C PRO A 450 -7.27 2.02 -22.29
N PRO A 451 -7.93 2.89 -23.09
CA PRO A 451 -7.22 3.96 -23.82
C PRO A 451 -6.37 4.88 -22.94
N ASP A 452 -6.82 5.17 -21.73
CA ASP A 452 -6.09 5.95 -20.73
C ASP A 452 -4.84 5.23 -20.22
N GLN A 453 -4.89 3.92 -20.01
CA GLN A 453 -3.72 3.11 -19.67
C GLN A 453 -2.74 2.99 -20.84
N LEU A 454 -3.24 2.86 -22.08
CA LEU A 454 -2.41 2.87 -23.28
C LEU A 454 -1.67 4.21 -23.44
N SER A 455 -2.36 5.33 -23.20
CA SER A 455 -1.75 6.66 -23.14
C SER A 455 -0.73 6.77 -22.00
N LEU A 456 -1.01 6.20 -20.84
CA LEU A 456 -0.11 6.20 -19.69
C LEU A 456 1.17 5.38 -19.95
N MET A 457 1.06 4.25 -20.65
CA MET A 457 2.21 3.46 -21.08
C MET A 457 3.11 4.23 -22.07
N LYS A 458 2.50 4.91 -23.07
CA LYS A 458 3.25 5.79 -23.99
C LYS A 458 3.95 6.93 -23.24
N TRP A 459 3.26 7.52 -22.28
CA TRP A 459 3.84 8.52 -21.39
C TRP A 459 5.02 7.94 -20.61
N CYS A 460 4.88 6.75 -20.02
CA CYS A 460 5.95 6.06 -19.30
C CYS A 460 7.20 5.87 -20.19
N ILE A 461 7.04 5.35 -21.41
CA ILE A 461 8.14 5.17 -22.38
C ILE A 461 8.83 6.52 -22.68
N SER A 462 8.03 7.55 -22.94
CA SER A 462 8.55 8.89 -23.24
C SER A 462 9.33 9.49 -22.06
N GLN A 463 8.84 9.33 -20.83
CA GLN A 463 9.54 9.82 -19.63
C GLN A 463 10.81 9.01 -19.35
N THR A 464 10.77 7.69 -19.55
CA THR A 464 11.96 6.84 -19.47
C THR A 464 13.03 7.30 -20.46
N LYS A 465 12.64 7.60 -21.72
CA LYS A 465 13.57 8.15 -22.71
C LYS A 465 14.22 9.45 -22.23
N ILE A 466 13.47 10.40 -21.70
CA ILE A 466 14.01 11.67 -21.15
C ILE A 466 15.06 11.40 -20.06
N ILE A 467 14.82 10.38 -19.22
CA ILE A 467 15.78 9.96 -18.19
C ILE A 467 17.04 9.38 -18.84
N LEU A 468 16.92 8.50 -19.82
CA LEU A 468 18.05 7.87 -20.50
C LEU A 468 18.88 8.88 -21.31
N ASP A 469 18.24 9.84 -22.00
CA ASP A 469 18.89 10.92 -22.75
C ASP A 469 19.76 11.84 -21.86
N ASN A 470 19.54 11.84 -20.54
CA ASN A 470 20.22 12.74 -19.60
C ASN A 470 20.88 11.94 -18.46
N PRO A 471 21.90 11.11 -18.71
CA PRO A 471 22.47 10.25 -17.69
C PRO A 471 23.00 11.06 -16.50
N LYS A 472 22.62 10.62 -15.30
CA LYS A 472 23.05 11.21 -14.02
C LYS A 472 23.37 10.10 -13.04
N ASN A 473 24.37 10.29 -12.19
CA ASN A 473 24.71 9.36 -11.11
C ASN A 473 23.75 9.51 -9.92
N VAL A 474 22.47 9.24 -10.17
CA VAL A 474 21.37 9.37 -9.20
C VAL A 474 20.43 8.16 -9.38
N PRO A 475 19.94 7.53 -8.30
CA PRO A 475 19.05 6.37 -8.39
C PRO A 475 17.80 6.63 -9.22
N TRP A 476 17.28 5.59 -9.88
CA TRP A 476 16.09 5.65 -10.75
C TRP A 476 14.93 6.37 -10.07
N THR A 477 14.59 5.94 -8.86
CA THR A 477 13.44 6.45 -8.11
C THR A 477 13.48 7.97 -7.89
N LYS A 478 14.65 8.53 -7.63
CA LYS A 478 14.80 9.98 -7.47
C LYS A 478 14.64 10.72 -8.80
N ARG A 479 15.17 10.15 -9.89
CA ARG A 479 14.99 10.73 -11.24
C ARG A 479 13.53 10.67 -11.69
N TRP A 480 12.84 9.58 -11.38
CA TRP A 480 11.41 9.44 -11.65
C TRP A 480 10.56 10.39 -10.80
N LEU A 481 10.91 10.60 -9.54
CA LEU A 481 10.27 11.59 -8.67
C LEU A 481 10.31 13.02 -9.25
N ASP A 482 11.43 13.40 -9.87
CA ASP A 482 11.54 14.73 -10.51
C ASP A 482 10.57 14.86 -11.69
N ILE A 483 10.44 13.80 -12.52
CA ILE A 483 9.44 13.71 -13.59
C ILE A 483 8.02 13.88 -13.02
N LEU A 484 7.71 13.17 -11.93
CA LEU A 484 6.40 13.25 -11.29
C LEU A 484 6.09 14.63 -10.72
N LYS A 485 7.08 15.30 -10.09
CA LYS A 485 6.94 16.68 -9.60
C LYS A 485 6.65 17.64 -10.74
N GLU A 486 7.34 17.51 -11.87
CA GLU A 486 7.10 18.34 -13.05
C GLU A 486 5.67 18.12 -13.60
N ASN A 487 5.25 16.86 -13.74
CA ASN A 487 3.92 16.51 -14.23
C ASN A 487 2.80 16.96 -13.25
N ALA A 488 3.05 16.90 -11.95
CA ALA A 488 2.12 17.40 -10.94
C ALA A 488 1.90 18.93 -11.04
N VAL A 489 2.92 19.70 -11.40
CA VAL A 489 2.77 21.14 -11.68
C VAL A 489 1.87 21.38 -12.90
N LYS A 490 1.95 20.49 -13.91
CA LYS A 490 1.09 20.51 -15.10
C LYS A 490 -0.33 19.97 -14.84
N GLY A 491 -0.61 19.47 -13.63
CA GLY A 491 -1.91 18.91 -13.24
C GLY A 491 -2.16 17.50 -13.76
N VAL A 492 -1.13 16.77 -14.17
CA VAL A 492 -1.24 15.41 -14.69
C VAL A 492 -1.21 14.41 -13.53
N HIS A 493 -2.37 13.84 -13.21
CA HIS A 493 -2.54 12.80 -12.19
C HIS A 493 -3.51 11.73 -12.73
N PRO A 494 -3.01 10.57 -13.17
CA PRO A 494 -3.87 9.48 -13.61
C PRO A 494 -4.72 8.98 -12.44
N VAL A 495 -5.96 8.61 -12.74
CA VAL A 495 -6.83 7.93 -11.77
C VAL A 495 -6.37 6.50 -11.68
N VAL A 496 -5.95 6.08 -10.47
CA VAL A 496 -5.53 4.70 -10.23
C VAL A 496 -6.79 3.88 -9.91
N PRO A 497 -7.08 2.80 -10.67
CA PRO A 497 -8.20 1.93 -10.36
C PRO A 497 -8.03 1.22 -9.00
N LYS A 498 -9.15 0.73 -8.42
CA LYS A 498 -9.16 0.09 -7.08
C LYS A 498 -8.11 -1.02 -6.92
N CYS A 499 -8.03 -1.94 -7.88
CA CYS A 499 -7.06 -3.03 -7.90
C CYS A 499 -5.76 -2.67 -8.64
N GLY A 500 -5.51 -1.40 -8.95
CA GLY A 500 -4.40 -0.97 -9.80
C GLY A 500 -4.71 -1.07 -11.29
N PHE A 501 -3.72 -0.71 -12.12
CA PHE A 501 -3.81 -0.79 -13.57
C PHE A 501 -3.73 -2.26 -14.04
N ALA A 502 -4.45 -2.57 -15.11
CA ALA A 502 -4.45 -3.88 -15.78
C ALA A 502 -5.27 -3.81 -17.07
N ASP A 503 -5.05 -4.77 -17.98
CA ASP A 503 -6.02 -5.08 -19.02
C ASP A 503 -7.33 -5.62 -18.42
N PRO A 504 -8.47 -5.54 -19.14
CA PRO A 504 -9.76 -5.91 -18.57
C PRO A 504 -9.83 -7.34 -18.02
N LYS A 505 -9.16 -8.30 -18.67
CA LYS A 505 -9.17 -9.70 -18.24
C LYS A 505 -8.32 -9.88 -16.98
N SER A 506 -7.10 -9.35 -16.99
CA SER A 506 -6.21 -9.41 -15.83
C SER A 506 -6.80 -8.70 -14.62
N TYR A 507 -7.48 -7.57 -14.83
CA TYR A 507 -8.20 -6.85 -13.78
C TYR A 507 -9.29 -7.72 -13.13
N CYS A 508 -10.14 -8.34 -13.96
CA CYS A 508 -11.22 -9.21 -13.49
C CYS A 508 -10.68 -10.41 -12.69
N ILE A 509 -9.61 -11.05 -13.17
CA ILE A 509 -8.96 -12.17 -12.46
C ILE A 509 -8.44 -11.73 -11.09
N ILE A 510 -7.70 -10.61 -11.03
CA ILE A 510 -7.14 -10.11 -9.78
C ILE A 510 -8.23 -9.68 -8.80
N GLU A 511 -9.30 -9.03 -9.26
CA GLU A 511 -10.42 -8.65 -8.40
C GLU A 511 -11.04 -9.87 -7.72
N HIS A 512 -11.23 -10.97 -8.47
CA HIS A 512 -11.69 -12.24 -7.92
C HIS A 512 -10.67 -12.89 -6.98
N ALA A 513 -9.37 -12.75 -7.26
CA ALA A 513 -8.32 -13.22 -6.37
C ALA A 513 -8.39 -12.50 -5.01
N ILE A 514 -8.50 -11.18 -5.02
CA ILE A 514 -8.62 -10.34 -3.83
C ILE A 514 -9.84 -10.75 -3.02
N ARG A 515 -11.00 -10.92 -3.67
CA ARG A 515 -12.24 -11.35 -3.01
C ARG A 515 -12.11 -12.75 -2.40
N ARG A 516 -11.55 -13.72 -3.14
CA ARG A 516 -11.44 -15.10 -2.65
C ARG A 516 -10.41 -15.26 -1.53
N LEU A 517 -9.40 -14.40 -1.50
CA LEU A 517 -8.31 -14.41 -0.53
C LEU A 517 -8.46 -13.32 0.52
N GLU A 518 -9.66 -12.75 0.68
CA GLU A 518 -9.90 -11.62 1.59
C GLU A 518 -9.67 -11.99 3.05
N GLU A 519 -9.90 -13.25 3.43
CA GLU A 519 -9.74 -13.71 4.82
C GLU A 519 -8.28 -13.68 5.27
N SER A 520 -7.35 -14.09 4.41
CA SER A 520 -5.91 -14.01 4.68
C SER A 520 -5.32 -12.66 4.30
N GLY A 521 -6.00 -11.92 3.42
CA GLY A 521 -5.48 -10.69 2.81
C GLY A 521 -4.25 -10.95 1.94
N ALA A 522 -4.02 -12.18 1.47
CA ALA A 522 -2.78 -12.54 0.79
C ALA A 522 -2.54 -11.73 -0.50
N VAL A 523 -3.60 -11.35 -1.20
CA VAL A 523 -3.55 -10.53 -2.42
C VAL A 523 -4.48 -9.34 -2.23
N ARG A 524 -3.95 -8.11 -2.34
CA ARG A 524 -4.74 -6.87 -2.13
C ARG A 524 -4.73 -5.92 -3.33
N HIS A 525 -3.90 -6.18 -4.34
CA HIS A 525 -3.82 -5.37 -5.55
C HIS A 525 -3.31 -6.16 -6.76
N GLY A 526 -3.34 -5.52 -7.93
CA GLY A 526 -2.88 -6.06 -9.21
C GLY A 526 -1.38 -6.04 -9.41
N ALA A 527 -0.98 -6.49 -10.58
CA ALA A 527 0.41 -6.80 -10.89
C ALA A 527 1.24 -5.56 -11.26
N GLU A 528 2.49 -5.53 -10.79
CA GLU A 528 3.45 -4.44 -11.00
C GLU A 528 3.81 -4.23 -12.49
N CYS A 529 3.64 -5.25 -13.34
CA CYS A 529 3.81 -5.14 -14.79
C CYS A 529 2.92 -4.08 -15.47
N PHE A 530 1.83 -3.67 -14.83
CA PHE A 530 0.95 -2.60 -15.30
C PHE A 530 1.16 -1.25 -14.59
N ASN A 531 2.10 -1.16 -13.63
CA ASN A 531 2.36 0.07 -12.89
C ASN A 531 3.18 1.07 -13.73
N TYR A 532 2.52 1.74 -14.67
CA TYR A 532 3.13 2.70 -15.60
C TYR A 532 3.34 4.09 -14.98
N TYR A 533 2.58 4.43 -13.93
CA TYR A 533 2.69 5.75 -13.28
C TYR A 533 3.86 5.81 -12.28
N PHE A 534 4.11 4.70 -11.59
CA PHE A 534 5.16 4.58 -10.58
C PHE A 534 6.02 3.31 -10.78
N PRO A 535 6.66 3.12 -11.95
CA PRO A 535 7.47 1.95 -12.24
C PRO A 535 8.62 1.79 -11.25
N GLN A 536 8.68 0.64 -10.58
CA GLN A 536 9.64 0.37 -9.53
C GLN A 536 10.96 -0.27 -10.03
N GLU A 537 11.98 -0.24 -9.17
CA GLU A 537 13.21 -1.01 -9.37
C GLU A 537 12.93 -2.53 -9.23
N ILE A 538 13.69 -3.34 -9.96
CA ILE A 538 13.60 -4.80 -9.95
C ILE A 538 14.20 -5.34 -8.65
N ASP A 539 13.49 -6.24 -7.96
CA ASP A 539 14.01 -6.93 -6.78
C ASP A 539 15.08 -7.97 -7.15
N ASP A 540 15.95 -8.30 -6.19
CA ASP A 540 17.01 -9.31 -6.39
C ASP A 540 16.47 -10.75 -6.50
N GLU A 541 15.33 -11.03 -5.85
CA GLU A 541 14.69 -12.35 -5.75
C GLU A 541 13.18 -12.22 -5.96
N PHE A 542 12.57 -13.28 -6.52
CA PHE A 542 11.13 -13.41 -6.74
C PHE A 542 10.64 -14.79 -6.30
N LEU A 543 9.35 -14.88 -5.96
CA LEU A 543 8.65 -16.14 -5.72
C LEU A 543 7.79 -16.49 -6.94
N VAL A 544 8.12 -17.58 -7.63
CA VAL A 544 7.29 -18.14 -8.70
C VAL A 544 6.35 -19.19 -8.11
N ILE A 545 5.06 -19.11 -8.42
CA ILE A 545 4.03 -20.08 -8.02
C ILE A 545 3.38 -20.63 -9.29
N SER A 546 3.48 -21.94 -9.51
CA SER A 546 2.89 -22.64 -10.65
C SER A 546 2.88 -24.16 -10.46
N ASP A 547 1.83 -24.81 -10.95
CA ASP A 547 1.68 -26.26 -10.97
C ASP A 547 2.61 -26.96 -11.98
N THR A 548 3.24 -26.19 -12.87
CA THR A 548 4.23 -26.67 -13.84
C THR A 548 5.67 -26.59 -13.35
N LEU A 549 5.89 -26.24 -12.08
CA LEU A 549 7.24 -26.20 -11.47
C LEU A 549 7.69 -27.59 -11.04
N GLY A 550 8.33 -28.31 -11.97
CA GLY A 550 8.94 -29.61 -11.73
C GLY A 550 7.99 -30.80 -11.89
N PRO A 551 8.47 -32.02 -11.61
CA PRO A 551 7.66 -33.24 -11.71
C PRO A 551 6.45 -33.22 -10.77
N PRO A 552 5.35 -33.93 -11.09
CA PRO A 552 4.21 -34.06 -10.18
C PRO A 552 4.65 -34.51 -8.77
N GLY A 553 4.23 -33.77 -7.74
CA GLY A 553 4.56 -34.04 -6.34
C GLY A 553 5.65 -33.14 -5.74
N THR A 554 6.29 -32.27 -6.54
CA THR A 554 7.16 -31.22 -6.01
C THR A 554 6.37 -30.06 -5.38
N VAL A 555 7.07 -29.24 -4.60
CA VAL A 555 6.51 -27.99 -4.09
C VAL A 555 6.24 -27.06 -5.28
N PRO A 556 4.99 -26.61 -5.50
CA PRO A 556 4.60 -25.85 -6.70
C PRO A 556 4.95 -24.36 -6.59
N TRP A 557 6.04 -24.04 -5.88
CA TRP A 557 6.58 -22.70 -5.78
C TRP A 557 8.08 -22.72 -5.53
N LYS A 558 8.79 -21.73 -6.07
CA LYS A 558 10.25 -21.62 -6.01
C LYS A 558 10.68 -20.16 -5.93
N LYS A 559 11.65 -19.87 -5.06
CA LYS A 559 12.37 -18.59 -5.04
C LYS A 559 13.47 -18.60 -6.11
N VAL A 560 13.54 -17.54 -6.90
CA VAL A 560 14.47 -17.42 -8.04
C VAL A 560 15.07 -16.03 -8.08
N GLY A 561 16.33 -15.91 -8.51
CA GLY A 561 16.94 -14.62 -8.81
C GLY A 561 16.49 -14.05 -10.16
N VAL A 562 16.82 -12.78 -10.45
CA VAL A 562 16.43 -12.09 -11.69
C VAL A 562 16.78 -12.89 -12.96
N SER A 563 18.02 -13.36 -13.08
CA SER A 563 18.49 -14.10 -14.28
C SER A 563 17.77 -15.44 -14.44
N GLU A 564 17.53 -16.15 -13.34
CA GLU A 564 16.78 -17.41 -13.36
C GLU A 564 15.31 -17.15 -13.74
N LEU A 565 14.69 -16.09 -13.21
CA LEU A 565 13.35 -15.68 -13.60
C LEU A 565 13.27 -15.38 -15.10
N GLN A 566 14.20 -14.60 -15.65
CA GLN A 566 14.22 -14.27 -17.08
C GLN A 566 14.30 -15.53 -17.95
N ASN A 567 15.14 -16.50 -17.59
CA ASN A 567 15.23 -17.77 -18.31
C ASN A 567 13.95 -18.60 -18.20
N LEU A 568 13.35 -18.66 -17.00
CA LEU A 568 12.07 -19.33 -16.79
C LEU A 568 10.96 -18.67 -17.63
N LEU A 569 10.92 -17.34 -17.70
CA LEU A 569 9.96 -16.60 -18.51
C LEU A 569 10.14 -16.88 -20.01
N CYS A 570 11.37 -16.90 -20.53
CA CYS A 570 11.64 -17.35 -21.91
C CYS A 570 11.12 -18.77 -22.18
N GLN A 571 11.41 -19.72 -21.27
CA GLN A 571 10.90 -21.09 -21.40
C GLN A 571 9.37 -21.13 -21.38
N LYS A 572 8.72 -20.33 -20.51
CA LYS A 572 7.25 -20.26 -20.47
C LYS A 572 6.66 -19.73 -21.77
N ILE A 573 7.32 -18.80 -22.45
CA ILE A 573 6.90 -18.32 -23.78
C ILE A 573 6.94 -19.45 -24.81
N GLU A 574 8.00 -20.28 -24.81
CA GLU A 574 8.11 -21.46 -25.68
C GLU A 574 7.00 -22.49 -25.39
N GLU A 575 6.59 -22.62 -24.12
CA GLU A 575 5.46 -23.45 -23.69
C GLU A 575 4.07 -22.84 -24.00
N GLY A 576 4.04 -21.69 -24.68
CA GLY A 576 2.83 -21.00 -25.11
C GLY A 576 2.19 -20.07 -24.08
N PHE A 577 2.89 -19.75 -22.99
CA PHE A 577 2.44 -18.72 -22.07
C PHE A 577 2.69 -17.32 -22.62
N SER A 578 1.86 -16.37 -22.21
CA SER A 578 1.98 -14.96 -22.52
C SER A 578 1.73 -14.13 -21.26
N PHE A 579 2.40 -12.99 -21.17
CA PHE A 579 2.31 -12.04 -20.06
C PHE A 579 2.76 -10.65 -20.50
N PRO A 580 2.24 -9.57 -19.89
CA PRO A 580 2.69 -8.21 -20.14
C PRO A 580 4.00 -7.93 -19.38
N LEU A 581 4.80 -6.99 -19.91
CA LEU A 581 6.01 -6.46 -19.27
C LEU A 581 5.89 -4.95 -19.06
N ASN A 582 6.40 -4.46 -17.93
CA ASN A 582 6.50 -3.02 -17.73
C ASN A 582 7.56 -2.45 -18.69
N PRO A 583 7.28 -1.37 -19.45
CA PRO A 583 8.25 -0.78 -20.37
C PRO A 583 9.54 -0.32 -19.69
N LYS A 584 9.49 0.10 -18.42
CA LYS A 584 10.69 0.43 -17.66
C LYS A 584 11.65 -0.75 -17.62
N TRP A 585 11.16 -1.97 -17.44
CA TRP A 585 12.00 -3.16 -17.37
C TRP A 585 12.71 -3.41 -18.68
N ILE A 586 11.97 -3.36 -19.79
CA ILE A 586 12.49 -3.55 -21.15
C ILE A 586 13.60 -2.54 -21.45
N LEU A 587 13.38 -1.27 -21.11
CA LEU A 587 14.25 -0.15 -21.49
C LEU A 587 15.42 0.07 -20.53
N CYS A 588 15.31 -0.32 -19.26
CA CYS A 588 16.27 0.06 -18.23
C CYS A 588 16.99 -1.12 -17.58
N ASP A 589 16.36 -2.29 -17.47
CA ASP A 589 16.87 -3.38 -16.64
C ASP A 589 17.54 -4.48 -17.50
N PRO A 590 18.80 -4.87 -17.22
CA PRO A 590 19.52 -5.86 -18.01
C PRO A 590 18.77 -7.19 -18.16
N GLY A 591 18.78 -7.75 -19.37
CA GLY A 591 18.19 -9.05 -19.69
C GLY A 591 16.68 -9.03 -20.01
N TRP A 592 15.94 -7.97 -19.66
CA TRP A 592 14.50 -7.90 -19.91
C TRP A 592 14.13 -7.70 -21.39
N ARG A 593 15.00 -7.04 -22.18
CA ARG A 593 14.88 -6.99 -23.64
C ARG A 593 14.76 -8.38 -24.25
N LYS A 594 15.57 -9.35 -23.80
CA LYS A 594 15.54 -10.75 -24.28
C LYS A 594 14.16 -11.38 -24.10
N VAL A 595 13.52 -11.15 -22.94
CA VAL A 595 12.17 -11.69 -22.66
C VAL A 595 11.12 -11.03 -23.55
N TYR A 596 11.22 -9.73 -23.75
CA TYR A 596 10.35 -8.98 -24.66
C TYR A 596 10.49 -9.44 -26.12
N ASP A 597 11.72 -9.60 -26.61
CA ASP A 597 12.00 -10.07 -27.96
C ASP A 597 11.47 -11.50 -28.15
N ALA A 598 11.57 -12.37 -27.14
CA ALA A 598 10.98 -13.71 -27.16
C ALA A 598 9.44 -13.68 -27.27
N LEU A 599 8.77 -12.77 -26.55
CA LEU A 599 7.31 -12.57 -26.69
C LEU A 599 6.94 -12.12 -28.10
N LEU A 600 7.63 -11.10 -28.63
CA LEU A 600 7.33 -10.54 -29.95
C LEU A 600 7.63 -11.52 -31.10
N SER A 601 8.66 -12.34 -30.98
CA SER A 601 9.09 -13.29 -32.02
C SER A 601 8.42 -14.66 -31.94
N SER A 602 7.59 -14.92 -30.93
CA SER A 602 6.91 -16.20 -30.76
C SER A 602 6.06 -16.57 -31.98
N ALA A 603 6.23 -17.77 -32.52
CA ALA A 603 5.42 -18.27 -33.63
C ALA A 603 4.02 -18.76 -33.20
N LEU A 604 3.73 -18.78 -31.89
CA LEU A 604 2.49 -19.32 -31.35
C LEU A 604 1.35 -18.28 -31.47
N PRO A 605 0.24 -18.59 -32.20
CA PRO A 605 -0.82 -17.60 -32.44
C PRO A 605 -1.47 -17.05 -31.17
N ASN A 606 -1.60 -17.85 -30.13
CA ASN A 606 -2.18 -17.42 -28.86
C ASN A 606 -1.28 -16.39 -28.15
N VAL A 607 0.05 -16.54 -28.23
CA VAL A 607 1.00 -15.58 -27.65
C VAL A 607 0.91 -14.26 -28.40
N GLN A 608 0.92 -14.30 -29.74
CA GLN A 608 0.81 -13.10 -30.57
C GLN A 608 -0.51 -12.34 -30.37
N THR A 609 -1.61 -13.07 -30.18
CA THR A 609 -2.92 -12.47 -29.89
C THR A 609 -2.91 -11.71 -28.56
N SER A 610 -2.36 -12.31 -27.49
CA SER A 610 -2.23 -11.64 -26.19
C SER A 610 -1.31 -10.42 -26.27
N VAL A 611 -0.15 -10.57 -26.93
CA VAL A 611 0.82 -9.48 -27.12
C VAL A 611 0.21 -8.32 -27.91
N ALA A 612 -0.65 -8.58 -28.90
CA ALA A 612 -1.37 -7.54 -29.62
C ALA A 612 -2.38 -6.76 -28.76
N CYS A 613 -2.84 -7.31 -27.64
CA CYS A 613 -3.71 -6.60 -26.69
C CYS A 613 -2.93 -5.61 -25.82
N TRP A 614 -1.72 -5.97 -25.38
CA TRP A 614 -0.89 -5.12 -24.54
C TRP A 614 -0.03 -4.14 -25.34
N TYR A 615 0.47 -4.58 -26.50
CA TYR A 615 1.27 -3.77 -27.43
C TYR A 615 0.63 -3.80 -28.83
N PRO A 616 -0.50 -3.10 -29.06
CA PRO A 616 -1.15 -3.12 -30.37
C PRO A 616 -0.21 -2.62 -31.47
N PRO A 617 -0.10 -3.30 -32.64
CA PRO A 617 0.82 -2.91 -33.70
C PRO A 617 0.65 -1.46 -34.17
N ASP A 618 -0.61 -1.03 -34.35
CA ASP A 618 -0.91 0.31 -34.84
C ASP A 618 -0.82 1.39 -33.74
N SER A 619 -0.41 1.04 -32.52
CA SER A 619 -0.33 2.01 -31.43
C SER A 619 0.94 2.85 -31.47
N GLY A 620 1.99 2.45 -32.20
CA GLY A 620 3.29 3.12 -32.18
C GLY A 620 4.15 2.77 -30.97
N ILE A 621 3.67 1.90 -30.07
CA ILE A 621 4.38 1.54 -28.82
C ILE A 621 5.59 0.67 -29.10
N ARG A 622 5.47 -0.30 -30.01
CA ARG A 622 6.57 -1.22 -30.33
C ARG A 622 7.72 -0.45 -30.95
N GLU A 623 7.41 0.48 -31.84
CA GLU A 623 8.34 1.37 -32.53
C GLU A 623 9.02 2.33 -31.54
N GLN A 624 8.28 2.91 -30.60
CA GLN A 624 8.86 3.75 -29.55
C GLN A 624 9.81 2.98 -28.63
N ILE A 625 9.46 1.74 -28.26
CA ILE A 625 10.36 0.89 -27.46
C ILE A 625 11.65 0.62 -28.24
N GLU A 626 11.55 0.22 -29.51
CA GLU A 626 12.73 -0.08 -30.33
C GLU A 626 13.61 1.16 -30.57
N ASP A 627 13.01 2.32 -30.84
CA ASP A 627 13.74 3.59 -31.00
C ASP A 627 14.58 3.92 -29.74
N VAL A 628 13.98 3.77 -28.56
CA VAL A 628 14.68 4.00 -27.29
C VAL A 628 15.77 2.95 -27.06
N LEU A 629 15.51 1.67 -27.34
CA LEU A 629 16.50 0.60 -27.20
C LEU A 629 17.69 0.79 -28.15
N GLN A 630 17.46 1.28 -29.38
CA GLN A 630 18.50 1.56 -30.34
C GLN A 630 19.39 2.73 -29.90
N GLN A 631 18.77 3.78 -29.32
CA GLN A 631 19.50 4.94 -28.79
C GLN A 631 20.24 4.61 -27.47
N HIS A 632 19.68 3.72 -26.65
CA HIS A 632 20.17 3.42 -25.30
C HIS A 632 20.32 1.90 -25.06
N PRO A 633 21.21 1.20 -25.80
CA PRO A 633 21.32 -0.25 -25.73
C PRO A 633 21.79 -0.79 -24.37
N GLY A 634 22.46 0.05 -23.56
CA GLY A 634 22.89 -0.27 -22.20
C GLY A 634 21.82 -0.02 -21.12
N GLY A 635 20.66 0.52 -21.49
CA GLY A 635 19.58 0.87 -20.57
C GLY A 635 19.99 1.89 -19.52
N PHE A 636 19.45 1.74 -18.30
CA PHE A 636 19.77 2.64 -17.20
C PHE A 636 21.06 2.16 -16.53
N PRO A 637 22.11 3.01 -16.42
CA PRO A 637 23.37 2.58 -15.84
C PRO A 637 23.19 2.22 -14.36
N THR A 638 23.39 0.95 -14.02
CA THR A 638 23.61 0.52 -12.64
C THR A 638 24.93 1.13 -12.19
N SER A 639 24.89 2.25 -11.49
CA SER A 639 26.07 3.04 -11.13
C SER A 639 27.02 2.34 -10.14
N GLY A 640 26.85 1.04 -9.87
CA GLY A 640 27.54 0.30 -8.82
C GLY A 640 27.17 0.76 -7.40
N ILE A 641 26.55 1.93 -7.27
CA ILE A 641 25.95 2.45 -6.05
C ILE A 641 24.69 1.63 -5.82
N LYS A 642 24.84 0.51 -5.10
CA LYS A 642 23.68 -0.12 -4.49
C LYS A 642 23.04 0.96 -3.59
N PRO A 643 21.72 1.23 -3.73
CA PRO A 643 21.06 2.02 -2.72
C PRO A 643 21.37 1.36 -1.37
N PRO A 644 21.62 2.14 -0.31
CA PRO A 644 21.99 1.56 0.97
C PRO A 644 20.95 0.52 1.39
N SER A 645 21.40 -0.56 2.02
CA SER A 645 20.65 -1.81 2.22
C SER A 645 19.29 -1.65 2.90
N HIS A 646 18.97 -0.48 3.46
CA HIS A 646 17.66 -0.17 4.00
C HIS A 646 16.57 0.13 2.95
N TYR A 647 16.90 0.36 1.68
CA TYR A 647 15.93 0.60 0.60
C TYR A 647 15.52 -0.68 -0.16
N GLU A 648 15.27 -1.77 0.55
CA GLU A 648 14.73 -3.00 -0.06
C GLU A 648 13.27 -2.83 -0.52
N GLY A 649 12.93 -3.44 -1.66
CA GLY A 649 11.57 -3.53 -2.19
C GLY A 649 10.97 -2.18 -2.58
N THR A 650 9.69 -1.98 -2.24
CA THR A 650 8.92 -0.77 -2.61
C THR A 650 9.33 0.51 -1.85
N SER A 651 10.32 0.42 -0.96
CA SER A 651 10.71 1.46 0.01
C SER A 651 11.05 2.81 -0.61
N ALA A 652 11.93 2.82 -1.62
CA ALA A 652 12.30 4.06 -2.30
C ALA A 652 11.08 4.72 -2.95
N MET A 653 10.17 3.92 -3.51
CA MET A 653 8.99 4.41 -4.23
C MET A 653 7.95 4.99 -3.26
N ASP A 654 7.68 4.33 -2.14
CA ASP A 654 6.75 4.86 -1.13
C ASP A 654 7.21 6.23 -0.61
N LEU A 655 8.52 6.40 -0.38
CA LEU A 655 9.12 7.68 0.02
C LEU A 655 8.99 8.74 -1.07
N ALA A 656 9.22 8.37 -2.33
CA ALA A 656 9.01 9.27 -3.47
C ALA A 656 7.54 9.70 -3.62
N GLU A 657 6.59 8.81 -3.41
CA GLU A 657 5.16 9.13 -3.42
C GLU A 657 4.80 10.15 -2.33
N LEU A 658 5.35 9.97 -1.13
CA LEU A 658 5.17 10.89 -0.01
C LEU A 658 5.79 12.26 -0.32
N ASP A 659 7.02 12.29 -0.83
CA ASP A 659 7.69 13.52 -1.27
C ASP A 659 6.91 14.27 -2.35
N LEU A 660 6.31 13.54 -3.29
CA LEU A 660 5.44 14.12 -4.31
C LEU A 660 4.22 14.80 -3.67
N LYS A 661 3.55 14.14 -2.73
CA LYS A 661 2.42 14.72 -1.97
C LYS A 661 2.84 15.98 -1.21
N HIS A 662 4.04 15.99 -0.63
CA HIS A 662 4.58 17.15 0.08
C HIS A 662 4.79 18.32 -0.86
N PHE A 663 5.47 18.05 -1.98
CA PHE A 663 5.69 19.03 -3.02
C PHE A 663 4.37 19.65 -3.48
N MET A 664 3.34 18.84 -3.77
CA MET A 664 2.03 19.33 -4.17
C MET A 664 1.34 20.19 -3.11
N THR A 665 1.44 19.79 -1.84
CA THR A 665 0.88 20.55 -0.70
C THR A 665 1.54 21.92 -0.58
N VAL A 666 2.87 21.97 -0.67
CA VAL A 666 3.64 23.22 -0.65
C VAL A 666 3.29 24.10 -1.85
N GLN A 667 3.15 23.53 -3.06
CA GLN A 667 2.72 24.30 -4.24
C GLN A 667 1.31 24.88 -4.08
N ARG A 668 0.38 24.14 -3.46
CA ARG A 668 -0.96 24.64 -3.15
C ARG A 668 -0.90 25.76 -2.12
N ALA A 669 -0.13 25.61 -1.05
CA ALA A 669 0.04 26.65 -0.02
C ALA A 669 0.67 27.93 -0.60
N ARG A 670 1.71 27.81 -1.43
CA ARG A 670 2.33 28.94 -2.14
C ARG A 670 1.34 29.67 -3.03
N ARG A 671 0.50 28.95 -3.78
CA ARG A 671 -0.57 29.55 -4.60
C ARG A 671 -1.58 30.31 -3.75
N LYS A 672 -2.03 29.75 -2.63
CA LYS A 672 -2.95 30.42 -1.68
C LYS A 672 -2.33 31.68 -1.10
N LEU A 673 -1.07 31.62 -0.65
CA LEU A 673 -0.35 32.77 -0.09
C LEU A 673 -0.18 33.89 -1.13
N ARG A 674 0.19 33.56 -2.37
CA ARG A 674 0.26 34.54 -3.46
C ARG A 674 -1.10 35.19 -3.73
N GLY A 675 -2.18 34.39 -3.72
CA GLY A 675 -3.55 34.90 -3.83
C GLY A 675 -3.92 35.86 -2.70
N LEU A 676 -3.57 35.53 -1.45
CA LEU A 676 -3.80 36.40 -0.30
C LEU A 676 -2.99 37.71 -0.40
N ILE A 677 -1.72 37.64 -0.77
CA ILE A 677 -0.88 38.84 -0.95
C ILE A 677 -1.46 39.73 -2.05
N TYR A 678 -1.89 39.16 -3.18
CA TYR A 678 -2.54 39.92 -4.25
C TYR A 678 -3.84 40.57 -3.76
N TRP A 679 -4.67 39.82 -3.04
CA TRP A 679 -5.92 40.34 -2.46
C TRP A 679 -5.67 41.50 -1.49
N LEU A 680 -4.69 41.37 -0.59
CA LEU A 680 -4.30 42.44 0.34
C LEU A 680 -3.83 43.70 -0.38
N LYS A 681 -3.06 43.55 -1.48
CA LYS A 681 -2.65 44.68 -2.32
C LYS A 681 -3.85 45.36 -2.97
N THR A 682 -4.74 44.60 -3.60
CA THR A 682 -5.95 45.17 -4.22
C THR A 682 -6.90 45.81 -3.19
N TYR A 683 -6.95 45.28 -1.97
CA TYR A 683 -7.73 45.85 -0.88
C TYR A 683 -7.17 47.19 -0.43
N ASP A 684 -5.84 47.30 -0.26
CA ASP A 684 -5.21 48.57 0.10
C ASP A 684 -5.32 49.60 -1.03
N GLU A 685 -5.14 49.21 -2.30
CA GLU A 685 -5.39 50.08 -3.46
C GLU A 685 -6.84 50.59 -3.50
N SER A 686 -7.82 49.72 -3.25
CA SER A 686 -9.23 50.12 -3.16
C SER A 686 -9.48 51.07 -1.99
N ARG A 687 -8.85 50.84 -0.83
CA ARG A 687 -8.95 51.70 0.35
C ARG A 687 -8.36 53.09 0.06
N GLN A 688 -7.20 53.15 -0.58
CA GLN A 688 -6.55 54.40 -0.99
C GLN A 688 -7.38 55.15 -2.04
N ASN A 689 -7.95 54.46 -3.03
CA ASN A 689 -8.82 55.07 -4.03
C ASN A 689 -10.11 55.62 -3.39
N ASN A 690 -10.75 54.87 -2.48
CA ASN A 690 -11.93 55.36 -1.75
C ASN A 690 -11.61 56.60 -0.90
N ALA A 691 -10.44 56.64 -0.26
CA ALA A 691 -9.97 57.81 0.47
C ALA A 691 -9.78 59.03 -0.47
N ARG A 692 -9.16 58.83 -1.65
CA ARG A 692 -9.00 59.88 -2.68
C ARG A 692 -10.34 60.39 -3.21
N TRP A 693 -11.27 59.51 -3.54
CA TRP A 693 -12.62 59.87 -3.99
C TRP A 693 -13.38 60.65 -2.91
N SER A 694 -13.28 60.23 -1.65
CA SER A 694 -13.90 60.93 -0.52
C SER A 694 -13.32 62.32 -0.32
N TYR A 695 -12.01 62.48 -0.51
CA TYR A 695 -11.35 63.78 -0.46
C TYR A 695 -11.79 64.70 -1.61
N GLN A 696 -11.86 64.18 -2.83
CA GLN A 696 -12.30 64.94 -4.01
C GLN A 696 -13.76 65.40 -3.88
N LEU A 697 -14.67 64.52 -3.42
CA LEU A 697 -16.08 64.88 -3.19
C LEU A 697 -16.23 66.00 -2.15
N ARG A 698 -15.43 66.00 -1.08
CA ARG A 698 -15.44 67.10 -0.09
C ARG A 698 -14.99 68.41 -0.71
N MET A 699 -13.90 68.40 -1.49
CA MET A 699 -13.42 69.58 -2.21
C MET A 699 -14.47 70.14 -3.19
N GLU A 700 -15.22 69.28 -3.88
CA GLU A 700 -16.28 69.70 -4.81
C GLU A 700 -17.54 70.21 -4.09
N SER A 701 -17.82 69.73 -2.87
CA SER A 701 -18.99 70.15 -2.08
C SER A 701 -18.85 71.52 -1.39
N GLY A 702 -17.66 72.12 -1.42
CA GLY A 702 -17.42 73.43 -0.78
C GLY A 702 -17.42 73.40 0.75
N GLU A 703 -17.38 72.22 1.37
CA GLU A 703 -17.08 72.11 2.80
C GLU A 703 -15.64 72.61 3.04
N GLU A 704 -15.50 73.79 3.66
CA GLU A 704 -14.21 74.32 4.09
C GLU A 704 -13.56 73.30 5.04
N ILE A 705 -12.44 72.73 4.57
CA ILE A 705 -11.61 71.85 5.38
C ILE A 705 -10.81 72.74 6.32
N GLU A 706 -11.22 72.85 7.59
CA GLU A 706 -10.29 73.19 8.67
C GLU A 706 -9.22 72.09 8.69
N MET A 707 -8.12 72.32 7.98
CA MET A 707 -6.96 71.44 8.01
C MET A 707 -6.29 71.55 9.38
N GLY A 708 -6.77 70.77 10.34
CA GLY A 708 -5.97 70.33 11.45
C GLY A 708 -4.76 69.56 10.90
N LEU A 709 -3.62 70.24 10.85
CA LEU A 709 -2.30 69.70 10.53
C LEU A 709 -2.02 68.46 11.39
N ASP A 710 -2.21 67.27 10.83
CA ASP A 710 -1.53 66.06 11.29
C ASP A 710 -1.20 65.14 10.11
N ILE A 711 -0.37 65.66 9.19
CA ILE A 711 0.16 64.92 8.04
C ILE A 711 1.40 64.08 8.44
N ALA A 712 1.82 64.09 9.70
CA ALA A 712 3.04 63.41 10.16
C ALA A 712 2.85 61.98 10.69
N GLN A 713 1.63 61.41 10.73
CA GLN A 713 1.35 60.09 11.34
C GLN A 713 0.82 58.99 10.40
N VAL A 714 0.76 59.21 9.08
CA VAL A 714 0.43 58.17 8.09
C VAL A 714 1.68 57.78 7.32
#